data_AF-A0A1F3D751-F1
#
_entry.id   AF-A0A1F3D751-F1
#
_cell.length_a   1.000
_cell.length_b   1.000
_cell.length_c   1.000
_cell.angle_alpha   90.00
_cell.angle_beta   90.00
_cell.angle_gamma   90.00
#
_symmetry.space_group_name_H-M   'P 1'
#
loop_
_entity.id
_entity.type
_entity.pdbx_description
1 polymer ?
#
loop_
_entity_poly.entity_id
_entity_poly.type
_entity_poly.pdbx_seq_one_letter_code
_entity_poly.pdbx_strand_id
1 'polypeptide(L)'
;MEEIILFHLNNSAMKKFIFLIIFVNIYINTFAQDPVNNMIKYWNYRNRLKYFVIPGTKQGESEVIGIRNDMSLWPPSIPSDTLYKISTIGDHGVIFGFYLGMLATEYKLLTDNGQDASNTLYEIDLALEQFANYMDRCEYYWDSTNVVDGFFVDENVPCNFMDTNSSNGFTVNSERHLDLLNKNLTLTNNHWESSSKSFGIGVPRGHPGYNDSIRANTCGSNIPQIMSQDNAIGILKGLALIAKFCPSNLSSASRHHACAIIEYIQNKNSLHGPLPWQVYQPDGTPYQDQSPLAHSYGFVKASEYFNNYCVSNDLFSIMRGVWDFQALVPANKIYNNSMRATLAAIGKSWHINVLGFIGVCPLCLFPIISIPATGWGINRVTSSYNNETFYLLLYEVLRNKHTHYLSQNKVEAQLNSAPCDGPYDYGHGIHAGGDVYGGWASSNRFHNEIWRQQGDTVHYENNDTIGKFNGNYNSLDYMLFYNLSHIIYGGIPYVNYNNRYLTDTVNLPVKYIAFDSIVSIQVINPTQPIVEYKAGKQIELKPGFHAQAGSTFHAYIDNVCCGENFITDSIPDSSNYVLTSEDTCVTDTMPCGYGDTLYFNGIEGDTANQFTYYWDFSIYGNPQTSNIKNPSVYFPAGTFNITLEITDTTTGVSSGRLCIIIVKPACDTSGSKMLIKKPELNSSNYHVNVFPNPTTCIFNVLCSDISLSYSIEVSDVIGNIVYNVKNSNGLVQFDLSSKPKGIYFVKVKTSDKKIYYRKIIHN
;
A
#
# COMPACT_ATOMS: atom_id res chain seq x y z
N MET A 1 -23.63 -17.74 43.42
CA MET A 1 -23.94 -19.13 43.02
C MET A 1 -22.89 -19.56 42.01
N GLU A 2 -21.62 -19.55 42.43
CA GLU A 2 -20.44 -19.79 41.58
C GLU A 2 -19.38 -20.61 42.36
N GLU A 3 -19.82 -21.55 43.19
CA GLU A 3 -18.91 -22.46 43.92
C GLU A 3 -19.28 -23.95 43.75
N ILE A 4 -20.10 -24.29 42.76
CA ILE A 4 -20.46 -25.68 42.47
C ILE A 4 -20.41 -25.88 40.96
N ILE A 5 -19.22 -26.17 40.42
CA ILE A 5 -18.89 -27.04 39.26
C ILE A 5 -17.35 -27.08 39.18
N LEU A 6 -16.71 -27.61 40.22
CA LEU A 6 -15.28 -27.98 40.19
C LEU A 6 -15.06 -29.22 41.06
N PHE A 7 -15.86 -30.25 40.82
CA PHE A 7 -15.59 -31.58 41.36
C PHE A 7 -15.80 -32.64 40.28
N HIS A 8 -14.75 -33.42 40.04
CA HIS A 8 -14.64 -34.65 39.24
C HIS A 8 -14.68 -34.58 37.72
N LEU A 9 -13.53 -34.23 37.11
CA LEU A 9 -13.09 -34.88 35.86
C LEU A 9 -11.56 -35.13 35.90
N ASN A 10 -11.14 -36.13 36.67
CA ASN A 10 -9.73 -36.57 36.79
C ASN A 10 -9.42 -37.73 35.82
N ASN A 11 -9.79 -37.60 34.55
CA ASN A 11 -9.51 -38.63 33.54
C ASN A 11 -8.47 -38.11 32.53
N SER A 12 -7.27 -38.69 32.60
CA SER A 12 -6.11 -38.39 31.74
C SER A 12 -6.45 -38.44 30.24
N ALA A 13 -7.38 -39.32 29.85
CA ALA A 13 -7.85 -39.44 28.48
C ALA A 13 -8.62 -38.19 27.99
N MET A 14 -9.37 -37.53 28.87
CA MET A 14 -10.19 -36.38 28.52
C MET A 14 -9.37 -35.08 28.47
N LYS A 15 -8.31 -34.96 29.30
CA LYS A 15 -7.30 -33.90 29.16
C LYS A 15 -6.53 -34.03 27.85
N LYS A 16 -6.18 -35.25 27.43
CA LYS A 16 -5.56 -35.50 26.11
C LYS A 16 -6.51 -35.20 24.95
N PHE A 17 -7.81 -35.48 25.09
CA PHE A 17 -8.82 -35.14 24.08
C PHE A 17 -9.06 -33.63 23.96
N ILE A 18 -9.08 -32.89 25.06
CA ILE A 18 -9.16 -31.42 25.06
C ILE A 18 -7.85 -30.81 24.52
N PHE A 19 -6.69 -31.36 24.89
CA PHE A 19 -5.40 -30.96 24.29
C PHE A 19 -5.36 -31.23 22.79
N LEU A 20 -5.93 -32.35 22.31
CA LEU A 20 -6.02 -32.68 20.89
C LEU A 20 -6.98 -31.74 20.16
N ILE A 21 -8.11 -31.34 20.76
CA ILE A 21 -9.03 -30.35 20.17
C ILE A 21 -8.39 -28.95 20.14
N ILE A 22 -7.63 -28.58 21.17
CA ILE A 22 -6.88 -27.31 21.19
C ILE A 22 -5.72 -27.35 20.19
N PHE A 23 -4.99 -28.47 20.06
CA PHE A 23 -3.95 -28.65 19.05
C PHE A 23 -4.51 -28.67 17.62
N VAL A 24 -5.65 -29.34 17.38
CA VAL A 24 -6.28 -29.41 16.07
C VAL A 24 -6.91 -28.07 15.66
N ASN A 25 -7.36 -27.23 16.62
CA ASN A 25 -7.80 -25.86 16.33
C ASN A 25 -6.65 -24.84 16.20
N ILE A 26 -5.44 -25.17 16.66
CA ILE A 26 -4.23 -24.35 16.41
C ILE A 26 -3.64 -24.63 15.01
N TYR A 27 -4.07 -25.70 14.34
CA TYR A 27 -3.60 -26.06 12.99
C TYR A 27 -4.37 -25.41 11.82
N ILE A 28 -5.25 -24.44 12.07
CA ILE A 28 -5.91 -23.68 11.00
C ILE A 28 -5.86 -22.19 11.34
N ASN A 29 -4.75 -21.54 10.98
CA ASN A 29 -4.67 -20.16 10.47
C ASN A 29 -3.20 -19.71 10.44
N THR A 30 -2.47 -20.15 9.41
CA THR A 30 -1.22 -19.50 8.99
C THR A 30 -1.32 -19.15 7.50
N PHE A 31 -2.18 -18.18 7.17
CA PHE A 31 -2.00 -17.41 5.94
C PHE A 31 -1.15 -16.18 6.24
N ALA A 32 0.12 -16.39 6.60
CA ALA A 32 1.11 -15.34 6.41
C ALA A 32 1.41 -15.33 4.90
N GLN A 33 0.65 -14.58 4.11
CA GLN A 33 1.11 -14.31 2.75
C GLN A 33 2.25 -13.28 2.85
N ASP A 34 3.37 -13.65 2.26
CA ASP A 34 4.58 -12.87 2.08
C ASP A 34 4.26 -11.49 1.44
N PRO A 35 4.80 -10.37 1.98
CA PRO A 35 4.76 -9.05 1.35
C PRO A 35 5.10 -9.04 -0.16
N VAL A 36 6.00 -9.92 -0.60
CA VAL A 36 6.34 -10.09 -2.02
C VAL A 36 5.18 -10.70 -2.81
N ASN A 37 4.45 -11.68 -2.25
CA ASN A 37 3.27 -12.25 -2.89
C ASN A 37 2.17 -11.20 -3.10
N ASN A 38 1.99 -10.28 -2.16
CA ASN A 38 1.07 -9.15 -2.34
C ASN A 38 1.53 -8.19 -3.45
N MET A 39 2.85 -7.98 -3.62
CA MET A 39 3.39 -7.21 -4.74
C MET A 39 3.15 -7.89 -6.09
N ILE A 40 3.37 -9.21 -6.17
CA ILE A 40 3.08 -9.99 -7.38
C ILE A 40 1.59 -9.94 -7.70
N LYS A 41 0.72 -10.06 -6.67
CA LYS A 41 -0.73 -9.95 -6.81
C LYS A 41 -1.14 -8.58 -7.34
N TYR A 42 -0.56 -7.49 -6.82
CA TYR A 42 -0.74 -6.14 -7.34
C TYR A 42 -0.45 -6.07 -8.84
N TRP A 43 0.72 -6.55 -9.27
CA TRP A 43 1.11 -6.47 -10.68
C TRP A 43 0.32 -7.41 -11.59
N ASN A 44 -0.16 -8.54 -11.07
CA ASN A 44 -1.13 -9.37 -11.79
C ASN A 44 -2.41 -8.59 -12.07
N TYR A 45 -2.95 -7.90 -11.06
CA TYR A 45 -4.15 -7.08 -11.22
C TYR A 45 -3.90 -5.90 -12.15
N ARG A 46 -2.72 -5.27 -12.06
CA ARG A 46 -2.31 -4.19 -12.96
C ARG A 46 -2.21 -4.68 -14.41
N ASN A 47 -1.67 -5.88 -14.65
CA ASN A 47 -1.68 -6.52 -15.97
C ASN A 47 -3.10 -6.81 -16.46
N ARG A 48 -3.96 -7.30 -15.56
CA ARG A 48 -5.36 -7.63 -15.83
C ARG A 48 -6.21 -6.40 -16.11
N LEU A 49 -5.83 -5.22 -15.63
CA LEU A 49 -6.56 -3.97 -15.85
C LEU A 49 -6.72 -3.61 -17.34
N LYS A 50 -5.83 -4.08 -18.23
CA LYS A 50 -5.94 -3.92 -19.69
C LYS A 50 -7.23 -4.48 -20.30
N TYR A 51 -7.93 -5.36 -19.58
CA TYR A 51 -9.24 -5.91 -19.98
C TYR A 51 -10.42 -5.07 -19.50
N PHE A 52 -10.17 -4.00 -18.74
CA PHE A 52 -11.17 -3.14 -18.12
C PHE A 52 -11.07 -1.67 -18.56
N VAL A 53 -9.92 -1.25 -19.09
CA VAL A 53 -9.71 0.12 -19.58
C VAL A 53 -8.81 0.10 -20.80
N ILE A 54 -9.10 0.97 -21.76
CA ILE A 54 -8.22 1.29 -22.89
C ILE A 54 -7.70 2.70 -22.64
N PRO A 55 -6.44 2.90 -22.21
CA PRO A 55 -5.89 4.25 -22.10
C PRO A 55 -5.87 4.94 -23.47
N GLY A 56 -6.45 6.13 -23.56
CA GLY A 56 -6.52 6.90 -24.78
C GLY A 56 -7.36 8.19 -24.63
N THR A 57 -7.54 8.91 -25.74
CA THR A 57 -8.15 10.26 -25.79
C THR A 57 -9.44 10.30 -26.60
N LYS A 58 -9.95 9.16 -27.06
CA LYS A 58 -11.24 9.09 -27.75
C LYS A 58 -12.37 8.95 -26.74
N GLN A 59 -13.57 9.37 -27.11
CA GLN A 59 -14.77 9.18 -26.30
C GLN A 59 -14.90 7.72 -25.80
N GLY A 60 -15.01 7.55 -24.48
CA GLY A 60 -15.04 6.26 -23.79
C GLY A 60 -13.69 5.58 -23.51
N GLU A 61 -12.58 6.00 -24.12
CA GLU A 61 -11.23 5.57 -23.70
C GLU A 61 -10.89 6.18 -22.34
N SER A 62 -9.99 5.55 -21.57
CA SER A 62 -9.63 5.92 -20.19
C SER A 62 -10.77 5.88 -19.15
N GLU A 63 -12.00 5.56 -19.56
CA GLU A 63 -13.12 5.23 -18.69
C GLU A 63 -13.07 3.73 -18.33
N VAL A 64 -13.31 3.41 -17.06
CA VAL A 64 -13.05 2.07 -16.52
C VAL A 64 -14.32 1.24 -16.45
N ILE A 65 -14.28 0.05 -17.05
CA ILE A 65 -15.31 -0.98 -16.87
C ILE A 65 -15.34 -1.42 -15.40
N GLY A 66 -16.50 -1.25 -14.76
CA GLY A 66 -16.71 -1.65 -13.37
C GLY A 66 -16.88 -3.16 -13.22
N ILE A 67 -17.66 -3.76 -14.12
CA ILE A 67 -18.00 -5.18 -14.10
C ILE A 67 -17.86 -5.74 -15.51
N ARG A 68 -17.17 -6.87 -15.63
CA ARG A 68 -17.01 -7.60 -16.89
C ARG A 68 -17.70 -8.95 -16.79
N ASN A 69 -18.34 -9.39 -17.88
CA ASN A 69 -19.21 -10.57 -17.87
C ASN A 69 -20.32 -10.42 -16.82
N ASP A 70 -21.00 -9.28 -16.87
CA ASP A 70 -22.10 -8.96 -15.97
C ASP A 70 -23.26 -9.96 -16.15
N MET A 71 -23.62 -10.63 -15.07
CA MET A 71 -24.68 -11.65 -14.99
C MET A 71 -25.91 -11.16 -14.21
N SER A 72 -25.98 -9.86 -13.90
CA SER A 72 -27.08 -9.25 -13.14
C SER A 72 -28.41 -9.21 -13.89
N LEU A 73 -28.44 -9.61 -15.16
CA LEU A 73 -29.65 -9.61 -15.97
C LEU A 73 -30.35 -10.98 -15.91
N TRP A 74 -31.46 -11.01 -15.18
CA TRP A 74 -32.60 -11.84 -15.56
C TRP A 74 -33.71 -10.88 -16.00
N PRO A 75 -33.89 -10.68 -17.31
CA PRO A 75 -35.22 -10.82 -17.84
C PRO A 75 -35.27 -11.86 -18.98
N PRO A 76 -36.39 -12.57 -19.16
CA PRO A 76 -36.55 -13.73 -20.03
C PRO A 76 -36.54 -13.44 -21.55
N SER A 77 -36.08 -12.25 -21.98
CA SER A 77 -36.17 -11.77 -23.37
C SER A 77 -34.83 -11.57 -24.09
N ILE A 78 -33.69 -11.69 -23.39
CA ILE A 78 -32.37 -11.73 -24.05
C ILE A 78 -32.01 -13.21 -24.28
N PRO A 79 -31.64 -13.61 -25.52
CA PRO A 79 -31.17 -14.97 -25.79
C PRO A 79 -30.07 -15.41 -24.80
N SER A 80 -30.18 -16.61 -24.24
CA SER A 80 -29.28 -17.11 -23.19
C SER A 80 -27.79 -17.19 -23.58
N ASP A 81 -27.47 -17.05 -24.87
CA ASP A 81 -26.12 -17.05 -25.45
C ASP A 81 -25.44 -15.66 -25.46
N THR A 82 -26.17 -14.57 -25.21
CA THR A 82 -25.65 -13.19 -25.14
C THR A 82 -25.49 -12.64 -23.72
N LEU A 83 -26.07 -13.31 -22.73
CA LEU A 83 -26.24 -12.84 -21.35
C LEU A 83 -24.99 -12.89 -20.45
N TYR A 84 -23.82 -13.24 -21.01
CA TYR A 84 -22.59 -13.52 -20.23
C TYR A 84 -21.34 -12.90 -20.83
N LYS A 85 -21.50 -11.95 -21.74
CA LYS A 85 -20.42 -11.25 -22.46
C LYS A 85 -20.62 -9.73 -22.47
N ILE A 86 -21.25 -9.21 -21.42
CA ILE A 86 -21.56 -7.79 -21.27
C ILE A 86 -20.59 -7.17 -20.25
N SER A 87 -20.01 -6.03 -20.59
CA SER A 87 -19.31 -5.14 -19.67
C SER A 87 -20.24 -4.04 -19.21
N THR A 88 -20.23 -3.71 -17.92
CA THR A 88 -21.01 -2.61 -17.37
C THR A 88 -20.08 -1.53 -16.83
N ILE A 89 -20.33 -0.31 -17.31
CA ILE A 89 -19.78 0.93 -16.78
C ILE A 89 -20.92 1.51 -15.93
N GLY A 90 -20.65 1.76 -14.66
CA GLY A 90 -21.65 2.22 -13.70
C GLY A 90 -20.95 2.66 -12.42
N ASP A 91 -21.49 3.68 -11.75
CA ASP A 91 -20.85 4.41 -10.64
C ASP A 91 -19.41 4.86 -11.01
N HIS A 92 -19.25 5.32 -12.24
CA HIS A 92 -17.94 5.48 -12.87
C HIS A 92 -17.10 6.56 -12.17
N GLY A 93 -17.69 7.67 -11.71
CA GLY A 93 -16.93 8.70 -10.98
C GLY A 93 -16.18 8.15 -9.75
N VAL A 94 -16.77 7.21 -9.01
CA VAL A 94 -16.08 6.57 -7.87
C VAL A 94 -14.94 5.67 -8.33
N ILE A 95 -15.17 4.84 -9.35
CA ILE A 95 -14.18 3.90 -9.91
C ILE A 95 -13.02 4.68 -10.54
N PHE A 96 -13.31 5.73 -11.28
CA PHE A 96 -12.35 6.63 -11.90
C PHE A 96 -11.45 7.30 -10.85
N GLY A 97 -12.03 7.70 -9.71
CA GLY A 97 -11.26 8.17 -8.56
C GLY A 97 -10.28 7.14 -7.98
N PHE A 98 -10.63 5.84 -7.99
CA PHE A 98 -9.68 4.77 -7.63
C PHE A 98 -8.59 4.60 -8.70
N TYR A 99 -8.94 4.69 -9.98
CA TYR A 99 -7.99 4.59 -11.10
C TYR A 99 -6.93 5.69 -11.03
N LEU A 100 -7.35 6.96 -10.92
CA LEU A 100 -6.45 8.09 -10.75
C LEU A 100 -5.56 7.95 -9.50
N GLY A 101 -6.14 7.50 -8.39
CA GLY A 101 -5.40 7.27 -7.14
C GLY A 101 -4.37 6.14 -7.26
N MET A 102 -4.74 5.04 -7.91
CA MET A 102 -3.85 3.90 -8.17
C MET A 102 -2.66 4.33 -9.01
N LEU A 103 -2.89 5.02 -10.13
CA LEU A 103 -1.82 5.52 -10.99
C LEU A 103 -0.90 6.51 -10.28
N ALA A 104 -1.45 7.46 -9.51
CA ALA A 104 -0.65 8.44 -8.77
C ALA A 104 0.26 7.79 -7.72
N THR A 105 -0.26 6.76 -7.04
CA THR A 105 0.50 6.03 -6.01
C THR A 105 1.50 5.03 -6.62
N GLU A 106 1.17 4.41 -7.75
CA GLU A 106 2.11 3.61 -8.56
C GLU A 106 3.27 4.48 -9.06
N TYR A 107 2.98 5.66 -9.60
CA TYR A 107 4.01 6.63 -10.01
C TYR A 107 4.95 6.98 -8.86
N LYS A 108 4.40 7.26 -7.67
CA LYS A 108 5.20 7.53 -6.46
C LYS A 108 6.14 6.37 -6.12
N LEU A 109 5.59 5.15 -6.06
CA LEU A 109 6.34 3.97 -5.64
C LEU A 109 7.42 3.58 -6.67
N LEU A 110 7.13 3.66 -7.97
CA LEU A 110 8.11 3.43 -9.03
C LEU A 110 9.25 4.46 -8.97
N THR A 111 8.92 5.75 -8.87
CA THR A 111 9.92 6.82 -8.85
C THR A 111 10.80 6.79 -7.60
N ASP A 112 10.22 6.53 -6.42
CA ASP A 112 10.99 6.36 -5.18
C ASP A 112 12.00 5.22 -5.25
N ASN A 113 11.66 4.16 -6.00
CA ASN A 113 12.50 2.98 -6.18
C ASN A 113 13.37 3.06 -7.45
N GLY A 114 13.47 4.24 -8.08
CA GLY A 114 14.34 4.47 -9.24
C GLY A 114 13.93 3.70 -10.51
N GLN A 115 12.67 3.31 -10.62
CA GLN A 115 12.12 2.59 -11.77
C GLN A 115 11.44 3.53 -12.76
N ASP A 116 11.29 3.05 -14.00
CA ASP A 116 10.58 3.78 -15.04
C ASP A 116 9.08 3.87 -14.72
N ALA A 117 8.61 5.11 -14.57
CA ALA A 117 7.21 5.46 -14.31
C ALA A 117 6.58 6.23 -15.48
N SER A 118 7.24 6.28 -16.65
CA SER A 118 6.81 7.12 -17.79
C SER A 118 5.46 6.68 -18.34
N ASN A 119 5.21 5.37 -18.44
CA ASN A 119 3.93 4.83 -18.90
C ASN A 119 2.79 5.16 -17.92
N THR A 120 3.03 4.98 -16.62
CA THR A 120 2.05 5.34 -15.57
C THR A 120 1.74 6.83 -15.62
N LEU A 121 2.75 7.68 -15.80
CA LEU A 121 2.58 9.13 -15.92
C LEU A 121 1.77 9.52 -17.15
N TYR A 122 2.04 8.87 -18.29
CA TYR A 122 1.30 9.07 -19.54
C TYR A 122 -0.16 8.64 -19.41
N GLU A 123 -0.43 7.52 -18.72
CA GLU A 123 -1.79 7.04 -18.44
C GLU A 123 -2.59 8.01 -17.56
N ILE A 124 -1.94 8.71 -16.61
CA ILE A 124 -2.58 9.78 -15.82
C ILE A 124 -2.97 10.97 -16.72
N ASP A 125 -2.08 11.38 -17.61
CA ASP A 125 -2.32 12.50 -18.52
C ASP A 125 -3.53 12.22 -19.43
N LEU A 126 -3.57 11.03 -20.04
CA LEU A 126 -4.70 10.55 -20.84
C LEU A 126 -6.01 10.53 -20.04
N ALA A 127 -5.99 10.04 -18.80
CA ALA A 127 -7.17 10.00 -17.96
C ALA A 127 -7.70 11.41 -17.61
N LEU A 128 -6.82 12.34 -17.25
CA LEU A 128 -7.22 13.72 -16.96
C LEU A 128 -7.74 14.44 -18.21
N GLU A 129 -7.10 14.22 -19.37
CA GLU A 129 -7.57 14.75 -20.64
C GLU A 129 -8.96 14.21 -20.99
N GLN A 130 -9.18 12.92 -20.83
CA GLN A 130 -10.49 12.30 -21.05
C GLN A 130 -11.57 12.90 -20.15
N PHE A 131 -11.27 13.01 -18.85
CA PHE A 131 -12.18 13.61 -17.89
C PHE A 131 -12.57 15.04 -18.32
N ALA A 132 -11.58 15.87 -18.64
CA ALA A 132 -11.83 17.26 -19.06
C ALA A 132 -12.63 17.36 -20.36
N ASN A 133 -12.33 16.53 -21.35
CA ASN A 133 -12.86 16.67 -22.71
C ASN A 133 -14.20 15.98 -22.95
N TYR A 134 -14.49 14.90 -22.24
CA TYR A 134 -15.68 14.08 -22.50
C TYR A 134 -16.59 13.92 -21.29
N MET A 135 -16.08 14.06 -20.06
CA MET A 135 -16.91 13.98 -18.87
C MET A 135 -17.33 15.37 -18.39
N ASP A 136 -16.39 16.32 -18.26
CA ASP A 136 -16.63 17.68 -17.75
C ASP A 136 -17.31 18.56 -18.81
N ARG A 137 -16.69 18.66 -20.00
CA ARG A 137 -17.23 19.32 -21.20
C ARG A 137 -18.41 18.55 -21.81
N CYS A 138 -19.53 18.53 -21.11
CA CYS A 138 -20.71 17.74 -21.41
C CYS A 138 -22.01 18.56 -21.51
N GLU A 139 -21.96 19.88 -21.38
CA GLU A 139 -23.15 20.74 -21.40
C GLU A 139 -23.90 20.73 -22.73
N TYR A 140 -23.26 20.24 -23.80
CA TYR A 140 -23.89 20.07 -25.11
C TYR A 140 -25.09 19.11 -25.10
N TYR A 141 -25.23 18.23 -24.10
CA TYR A 141 -26.44 17.42 -23.92
C TYR A 141 -27.67 18.24 -23.47
N TRP A 142 -27.46 19.48 -23.02
CA TRP A 142 -28.49 20.43 -22.56
C TRP A 142 -28.53 21.71 -23.42
N ASP A 143 -28.04 21.67 -24.65
CA ASP A 143 -27.96 22.85 -25.55
C ASP A 143 -27.27 24.07 -24.92
N SER A 144 -26.32 23.83 -24.01
CA SER A 144 -25.58 24.86 -23.28
C SER A 144 -24.12 24.95 -23.74
N THR A 145 -23.41 25.98 -23.26
CA THR A 145 -22.02 26.24 -23.67
C THR A 145 -21.09 25.24 -23.00
N ASN A 146 -20.33 24.50 -23.80
CA ASN A 146 -19.43 23.49 -23.31
C ASN A 146 -18.19 24.12 -22.65
N VAL A 147 -17.99 23.89 -21.35
CA VAL A 147 -16.87 24.45 -20.57
C VAL A 147 -16.28 23.39 -19.63
N VAL A 148 -15.11 23.68 -19.05
CA VAL A 148 -14.60 22.88 -17.93
C VAL A 148 -14.92 23.67 -16.69
N ASP A 149 -16.02 23.35 -16.03
CA ASP A 149 -16.52 24.06 -14.86
C ASP A 149 -16.76 23.15 -13.65
N GLY A 150 -16.52 21.85 -13.81
CA GLY A 150 -16.68 20.85 -12.75
C GLY A 150 -18.07 20.23 -12.70
N PHE A 151 -19.00 20.65 -13.55
CA PHE A 151 -20.11 19.81 -13.96
C PHE A 151 -19.56 18.64 -14.77
N PHE A 152 -20.06 17.43 -14.57
CA PHE A 152 -19.67 16.32 -15.44
C PHE A 152 -20.79 15.29 -15.58
N VAL A 153 -20.73 14.50 -16.63
CA VAL A 153 -21.51 13.26 -16.78
C VAL A 153 -20.77 12.10 -16.13
N ASP A 154 -21.52 11.19 -15.50
CA ASP A 154 -20.95 10.07 -14.74
C ASP A 154 -20.04 9.19 -15.61
N GLU A 155 -20.48 8.96 -16.85
CA GLU A 155 -19.76 8.24 -17.90
C GLU A 155 -20.14 8.79 -19.28
N ASN A 156 -19.22 8.68 -20.22
CA ASN A 156 -19.42 9.09 -21.61
C ASN A 156 -18.94 8.02 -22.61
N VAL A 157 -19.14 6.74 -22.28
CA VAL A 157 -18.81 5.63 -23.18
C VAL A 157 -19.92 5.42 -24.20
N PRO A 158 -19.64 5.40 -25.52
CA PRO A 158 -20.67 5.23 -26.53
C PRO A 158 -21.14 3.77 -26.64
N CYS A 159 -22.39 3.55 -27.01
CA CYS A 159 -22.97 2.19 -27.07
C CYS A 159 -22.34 1.28 -28.11
N ASN A 160 -21.80 1.87 -29.15
CA ASN A 160 -21.07 1.21 -30.22
C ASN A 160 -19.55 1.23 -29.98
N PHE A 161 -19.10 1.41 -28.72
CA PHE A 161 -17.68 1.42 -28.34
C PHE A 161 -16.97 0.09 -28.63
N MET A 162 -17.68 -1.04 -28.68
CA MET A 162 -17.13 -2.34 -29.10
C MET A 162 -17.55 -2.76 -30.52
N ASP A 163 -18.33 -1.94 -31.24
CA ASP A 163 -18.81 -2.28 -32.59
C ASP A 163 -17.72 -2.09 -33.64
N THR A 164 -17.26 -3.20 -34.20
CA THR A 164 -16.24 -3.24 -35.26
C THR A 164 -16.62 -2.55 -36.57
N ASN A 165 -17.90 -2.18 -36.76
CA ASN A 165 -18.37 -1.44 -37.93
C ASN A 165 -18.59 0.05 -37.64
N SER A 166 -18.45 0.48 -36.39
CA SER A 166 -18.59 1.87 -35.99
C SER A 166 -17.24 2.55 -35.90
N SER A 167 -17.17 3.83 -36.27
CA SER A 167 -16.00 4.66 -35.99
C SER A 167 -15.68 4.70 -34.49
N ASN A 168 -16.66 4.58 -33.60
CA ASN A 168 -16.46 4.58 -32.15
C ASN A 168 -15.84 3.28 -31.61
N GLY A 169 -15.80 2.22 -32.43
CA GLY A 169 -15.21 0.93 -32.08
C GLY A 169 -13.69 0.83 -32.24
N PHE A 170 -13.03 1.94 -32.57
CA PHE A 170 -11.60 1.98 -32.88
C PHE A 170 -10.89 3.10 -32.14
N THR A 171 -9.63 2.88 -31.79
CA THR A 171 -8.74 3.92 -31.28
C THR A 171 -8.38 4.93 -32.37
N VAL A 172 -7.70 6.01 -31.99
CA VAL A 172 -7.10 6.96 -32.95
C VAL A 172 -6.11 6.30 -33.91
N ASN A 173 -5.50 5.18 -33.51
CA ASN A 173 -4.55 4.40 -34.30
C ASN A 173 -5.21 3.28 -35.12
N SER A 174 -6.54 3.29 -35.25
CA SER A 174 -7.31 2.26 -35.96
C SER A 174 -7.20 0.85 -35.36
N GLU A 175 -6.86 0.73 -34.07
CA GLU A 175 -6.95 -0.54 -33.35
C GLU A 175 -8.38 -0.75 -32.86
N ARG A 176 -8.92 -1.97 -32.99
CA ARG A 176 -10.29 -2.26 -32.53
C ARG A 176 -10.33 -2.32 -31.01
N HIS A 177 -11.25 -1.58 -30.39
CA HIS A 177 -11.47 -1.65 -28.94
C HIS A 177 -11.82 -3.07 -28.48
N LEU A 178 -12.62 -3.79 -29.28
CA LEU A 178 -12.95 -5.19 -29.06
C LEU A 178 -11.70 -6.07 -28.97
N ASP A 179 -10.71 -5.87 -29.86
CA ASP A 179 -9.49 -6.68 -29.85
C ASP A 179 -8.58 -6.32 -28.65
N LEU A 180 -8.49 -5.03 -28.31
CA LEU A 180 -7.68 -4.56 -27.19
C LEU A 180 -8.21 -5.12 -25.86
N LEU A 181 -9.52 -5.01 -25.62
CA LEU A 181 -10.18 -5.51 -24.41
C LEU A 181 -10.29 -7.04 -24.36
N ASN A 182 -10.01 -7.75 -25.46
CA ASN A 182 -9.99 -9.22 -25.52
C ASN A 182 -8.63 -9.78 -25.93
N LYS A 183 -7.56 -9.02 -25.76
CA LYS A 183 -6.22 -9.46 -26.20
C LYS A 183 -5.84 -10.78 -25.52
N ASN A 184 -5.57 -11.81 -26.32
CA ASN A 184 -5.29 -13.18 -25.86
C ASN A 184 -6.48 -13.91 -25.18
N LEU A 185 -7.71 -13.40 -25.35
CA LEU A 185 -8.94 -14.07 -24.95
C LEU A 185 -9.64 -14.61 -26.20
N THR A 186 -10.17 -15.82 -26.11
CA THR A 186 -10.92 -16.48 -27.19
C THR A 186 -12.39 -16.57 -26.81
N LEU A 187 -13.27 -16.80 -27.80
CA LEU A 187 -14.71 -16.95 -27.56
C LEU A 187 -15.05 -18.07 -26.57
N THR A 188 -14.18 -19.08 -26.41
CA THR A 188 -14.36 -20.17 -25.44
C THR A 188 -13.88 -19.82 -24.03
N ASN A 189 -13.18 -18.69 -23.86
CA ASN A 189 -12.87 -18.13 -22.54
C ASN A 189 -14.08 -17.39 -21.94
N ASN A 190 -15.29 -17.90 -22.10
CA ASN A 190 -16.49 -17.38 -21.45
C ASN A 190 -17.00 -18.38 -20.39
N HIS A 191 -17.75 -17.91 -19.40
CA HIS A 191 -18.13 -18.74 -18.25
C HIS A 191 -19.35 -19.66 -18.51
N TRP A 192 -19.86 -19.76 -19.75
CA TRP A 192 -21.17 -20.38 -20.00
C TRP A 192 -21.15 -21.62 -20.92
N GLU A 193 -21.52 -22.77 -20.34
CA GLU A 193 -22.18 -23.90 -21.01
C GLU A 193 -23.33 -24.33 -20.12
N SER A 194 -24.51 -24.28 -20.72
CA SER A 194 -25.80 -24.47 -20.08
C SER A 194 -26.09 -25.93 -19.76
N SER A 195 -26.84 -26.10 -18.67
CA SER A 195 -27.75 -27.22 -18.39
C SER A 195 -27.12 -28.55 -17.96
N SER A 196 -27.38 -28.90 -16.70
CA SER A 196 -27.19 -30.19 -16.05
C SER A 196 -25.75 -30.59 -15.65
N LYS A 197 -25.51 -30.52 -14.33
CA LYS A 197 -24.50 -31.28 -13.57
C LYS A 197 -23.11 -31.35 -14.18
N SER A 198 -22.36 -30.25 -14.19
CA SER A 198 -20.88 -30.19 -14.15
C SER A 198 -20.48 -28.72 -14.21
N PHE A 199 -20.05 -28.13 -13.08
CA PHE A 199 -19.38 -26.82 -13.06
C PHE A 199 -18.00 -26.95 -13.71
N GLY A 200 -17.96 -27.21 -15.01
CA GLY A 200 -16.76 -27.52 -15.76
C GLY A 200 -16.75 -26.82 -17.11
N ILE A 201 -16.12 -25.64 -17.15
CA ILE A 201 -15.47 -25.04 -18.33
C ILE A 201 -14.19 -24.36 -17.82
N GLY A 202 -13.09 -24.56 -18.53
CA GLY A 202 -11.72 -24.39 -18.04
C GLY A 202 -11.16 -22.97 -17.94
N VAL A 203 -11.89 -22.01 -17.38
CA VAL A 203 -11.36 -20.68 -17.01
C VAL A 203 -11.35 -20.48 -15.49
N PRO A 204 -10.22 -20.09 -14.86
CA PRO A 204 -10.13 -19.86 -13.42
C PRO A 204 -11.11 -18.79 -12.90
N ARG A 205 -11.49 -18.87 -11.62
CA ARG A 205 -12.38 -17.89 -10.99
C ARG A 205 -11.71 -16.52 -10.93
N GLY A 206 -12.36 -15.43 -11.34
CA GLY A 206 -11.74 -14.10 -11.43
C GLY A 206 -11.07 -13.79 -12.77
N HIS A 207 -10.94 -14.79 -13.65
CA HIS A 207 -10.45 -14.62 -15.01
C HIS A 207 -11.35 -13.63 -15.78
N PRO A 208 -10.78 -12.64 -16.51
CA PRO A 208 -11.52 -11.53 -17.10
C PRO A 208 -12.57 -11.97 -18.12
N GLY A 209 -12.42 -13.14 -18.75
CA GLY A 209 -13.38 -13.72 -19.68
C GLY A 209 -13.52 -12.94 -20.99
N TYR A 210 -13.89 -13.60 -22.09
CA TYR A 210 -14.18 -12.91 -23.36
C TYR A 210 -15.47 -12.10 -23.25
N ASN A 211 -15.49 -10.93 -23.89
CA ASN A 211 -16.61 -10.00 -23.88
C ASN A 211 -16.77 -9.35 -25.26
N ASP A 212 -18.00 -9.18 -25.76
CA ASP A 212 -18.26 -8.56 -27.06
C ASP A 212 -19.28 -7.42 -27.01
N SER A 213 -19.70 -7.01 -25.81
CA SER A 213 -20.72 -5.98 -25.67
C SER A 213 -20.51 -5.13 -24.43
N ILE A 214 -20.96 -3.88 -24.52
CA ILE A 214 -20.89 -2.94 -23.42
C ILE A 214 -22.27 -2.38 -23.12
N ARG A 215 -22.55 -2.24 -21.84
CA ARG A 215 -23.71 -1.58 -21.29
C ARG A 215 -23.21 -0.34 -20.57
N ALA A 216 -23.54 0.80 -21.16
CA ALA A 216 -23.41 2.10 -20.55
C ALA A 216 -24.82 2.70 -20.39
N ASN A 217 -25.00 3.55 -19.39
CA ASN A 217 -26.21 4.32 -19.12
C ASN A 217 -26.59 5.23 -20.31
N THR A 218 -25.59 5.63 -21.11
CA THR A 218 -25.77 6.33 -22.39
C THR A 218 -26.58 5.54 -23.42
N CYS A 219 -26.81 4.23 -23.21
CA CYS A 219 -27.48 3.35 -24.18
C CYS A 219 -28.99 3.24 -24.05
N GLY A 220 -29.59 3.84 -23.02
CA GLY A 220 -31.03 3.85 -22.81
C GLY A 220 -31.68 5.23 -22.83
N SER A 221 -30.90 6.32 -22.79
CA SER A 221 -31.37 7.70 -22.66
C SER A 221 -30.60 8.61 -23.62
N ASN A 222 -31.28 9.62 -24.18
CA ASN A 222 -30.63 10.66 -24.98
C ASN A 222 -29.76 11.61 -24.13
N ILE A 223 -29.92 11.57 -22.80
CA ILE A 223 -29.16 12.38 -21.84
C ILE A 223 -28.43 11.43 -20.88
N PRO A 224 -27.10 11.53 -20.77
CA PRO A 224 -26.29 10.72 -19.85
C PRO A 224 -26.65 10.99 -18.38
N GLN A 225 -26.31 10.04 -17.51
CA GLN A 225 -26.37 10.26 -16.08
C GLN A 225 -25.40 11.37 -15.68
N ILE A 226 -25.84 12.31 -14.85
CA ILE A 226 -25.02 13.45 -14.43
C ILE A 226 -24.29 13.18 -13.11
N MET A 227 -23.31 14.03 -12.82
CA MET A 227 -22.57 14.05 -11.56
C MET A 227 -23.51 13.96 -10.36
N SER A 228 -23.26 12.95 -9.54
CA SER A 228 -23.75 12.85 -8.19
C SER A 228 -22.69 13.26 -7.16
N GLN A 229 -23.12 13.65 -5.96
CA GLN A 229 -22.21 14.08 -4.89
C GLN A 229 -21.16 13.01 -4.53
N ASP A 230 -21.55 11.74 -4.50
CA ASP A 230 -20.67 10.62 -4.21
C ASP A 230 -19.65 10.38 -5.33
N ASN A 231 -20.06 10.49 -6.61
CA ASN A 231 -19.16 10.43 -7.75
C ASN A 231 -18.12 11.57 -7.72
N ALA A 232 -18.56 12.80 -7.43
CA ALA A 232 -17.66 13.94 -7.29
C ALA A 232 -16.60 13.73 -6.20
N ILE A 233 -17.02 13.26 -5.02
CA ILE A 233 -16.09 12.95 -3.92
C ILE A 233 -15.17 11.78 -4.28
N GLY A 234 -15.68 10.80 -5.03
CA GLY A 234 -14.91 9.71 -5.62
C GLY A 234 -13.72 10.23 -6.42
N ILE A 235 -13.96 11.14 -7.37
CA ILE A 235 -12.92 11.75 -8.20
C ILE A 235 -11.94 12.59 -7.36
N LEU A 236 -12.43 13.39 -6.39
CA LEU A 236 -11.58 14.21 -5.53
C LEU A 236 -10.50 13.39 -4.79
N LYS A 237 -10.78 12.14 -4.43
CA LYS A 237 -9.79 11.23 -3.83
C LYS A 237 -8.59 10.99 -4.74
N GLY A 238 -8.85 10.67 -6.01
CA GLY A 238 -7.80 10.43 -7.01
C GLY A 238 -7.02 11.71 -7.31
N LEU A 239 -7.73 12.82 -7.50
CA LEU A 239 -7.11 14.13 -7.73
C LEU A 239 -6.22 14.55 -6.55
N ALA A 240 -6.61 14.25 -5.30
CA ALA A 240 -5.79 14.55 -4.13
C ALA A 240 -4.44 13.82 -4.16
N LEU A 241 -4.43 12.55 -4.57
CA LEU A 241 -3.21 11.76 -4.70
C LEU A 241 -2.33 12.25 -5.86
N ILE A 242 -2.92 12.61 -7.00
CA ILE A 242 -2.18 13.23 -8.12
C ILE A 242 -1.57 14.56 -7.67
N ALA A 243 -2.35 15.42 -7.01
CA ALA A 243 -1.89 16.70 -6.49
C ALA A 243 -0.71 16.56 -5.51
N LYS A 244 -0.62 15.42 -4.81
CA LYS A 244 0.44 15.10 -3.86
C LYS A 244 1.71 14.58 -4.52
N PHE A 245 1.58 13.64 -5.44
CA PHE A 245 2.71 12.80 -5.87
C PHE A 245 3.22 13.09 -7.28
N CYS A 246 2.36 13.59 -8.17
CA CYS A 246 2.74 13.77 -9.58
C CYS A 246 3.52 15.08 -9.81
N PRO A 247 4.22 15.20 -10.95
CA PRO A 247 4.92 16.41 -11.35
C PRO A 247 4.00 17.64 -11.43
N SER A 248 4.61 18.83 -11.46
CA SER A 248 3.90 20.11 -11.33
C SER A 248 2.79 20.32 -12.36
N ASN A 249 2.97 19.90 -13.61
CA ASN A 249 1.93 20.02 -14.65
C ASN A 249 0.66 19.24 -14.28
N LEU A 250 0.79 17.96 -13.93
CA LEU A 250 -0.35 17.11 -13.56
C LEU A 250 -0.92 17.48 -12.18
N SER A 251 -0.07 17.86 -11.23
CA SER A 251 -0.49 18.37 -9.92
C SER A 251 -1.30 19.67 -10.05
N SER A 252 -0.92 20.58 -10.96
CA SER A 252 -1.67 21.79 -11.25
C SER A 252 -3.00 21.49 -11.95
N ALA A 253 -3.00 20.58 -12.94
CA ALA A 253 -4.23 20.13 -13.60
C ALA A 253 -5.22 19.51 -12.61
N SER A 254 -4.74 18.62 -11.72
CA SER A 254 -5.61 17.97 -10.73
C SER A 254 -6.19 18.94 -9.72
N ARG A 255 -5.41 19.94 -9.27
CA ARG A 255 -5.90 21.03 -8.42
C ARG A 255 -6.96 21.88 -9.14
N HIS A 256 -6.76 22.16 -10.42
CA HIS A 256 -7.73 22.90 -11.22
C HIS A 256 -9.07 22.16 -11.32
N HIS A 257 -9.07 20.88 -11.71
CA HIS A 257 -10.29 20.07 -11.76
C HIS A 257 -10.96 19.90 -10.40
N ALA A 258 -10.19 19.66 -9.33
CA ALA A 258 -10.75 19.56 -7.99
C ALA A 258 -11.43 20.85 -7.55
N CYS A 259 -10.85 22.00 -7.89
CA CYS A 259 -11.44 23.30 -7.59
C CYS A 259 -12.70 23.56 -8.40
N ALA A 260 -12.71 23.23 -9.70
CA ALA A 260 -13.89 23.34 -10.55
C ALA A 260 -15.07 22.52 -9.95
N ILE A 261 -14.83 21.25 -9.62
CA ILE A 261 -15.84 20.37 -8.97
C ILE A 261 -16.38 21.00 -7.68
N ILE A 262 -15.49 21.51 -6.81
CA ILE A 262 -15.89 22.10 -5.52
C ILE A 262 -16.68 23.40 -5.74
N GLU A 263 -16.28 24.26 -6.68
CA GLU A 263 -16.98 25.51 -7.00
C GLU A 263 -18.36 25.24 -7.61
N TYR A 264 -18.48 24.22 -8.47
CA TYR A 264 -19.76 23.77 -9.03
C TYR A 264 -20.70 23.29 -7.92
N ILE A 265 -20.23 22.38 -7.04
CA ILE A 265 -21.01 21.87 -5.91
C ILE A 265 -21.41 23.01 -4.95
N GLN A 266 -20.53 23.99 -4.75
CA GLN A 266 -20.84 25.16 -3.96
C GLN A 266 -22.00 25.98 -4.57
N ASN A 267 -22.19 25.90 -5.90
CA ASN A 267 -23.02 26.81 -6.69
C ASN A 267 -22.70 28.27 -6.33
N LYS A 268 -21.40 28.59 -6.43
CA LYS A 268 -20.85 29.89 -6.06
C LYS A 268 -21.57 31.00 -6.82
N ASN A 269 -21.96 32.06 -6.12
CA ASN A 269 -22.70 33.21 -6.67
C ASN A 269 -24.08 32.89 -7.27
N SER A 270 -24.69 31.74 -6.93
CA SER A 270 -25.99 31.33 -7.49
C SER A 270 -25.99 31.24 -9.02
N LEU A 271 -24.85 30.86 -9.61
CA LEU A 271 -24.63 30.85 -11.06
C LEU A 271 -25.64 29.95 -11.79
N HIS A 272 -25.98 28.80 -11.21
CA HIS A 272 -26.86 27.80 -11.83
C HIS A 272 -28.22 27.66 -11.11
N GLY A 273 -28.41 28.32 -9.97
CA GLY A 273 -29.68 28.30 -9.27
C GLY A 273 -29.65 28.97 -7.90
N PRO A 274 -30.81 29.05 -7.22
CA PRO A 274 -30.97 29.91 -6.05
C PRO A 274 -30.31 29.40 -4.77
N LEU A 275 -30.02 28.10 -4.65
CA LEU A 275 -29.51 27.51 -3.40
C LEU A 275 -28.00 27.27 -3.47
N PRO A 276 -27.21 27.74 -2.49
CA PRO A 276 -25.82 27.34 -2.36
C PRO A 276 -25.74 25.89 -1.89
N TRP A 277 -24.64 25.21 -2.21
CA TRP A 277 -24.47 23.79 -1.88
C TRP A 277 -25.64 22.96 -2.39
N GLN A 278 -25.91 23.09 -3.69
CA GLN A 278 -26.88 22.31 -4.46
C GLN A 278 -26.29 22.08 -5.85
N VAL A 279 -26.30 20.83 -6.31
CA VAL A 279 -25.92 20.50 -7.69
C VAL A 279 -27.09 20.86 -8.60
N TYR A 280 -26.81 21.63 -9.65
CA TYR A 280 -27.75 21.98 -10.70
C TYR A 280 -27.37 21.27 -12.00
N GLN A 281 -28.32 21.15 -12.92
CA GLN A 281 -28.07 20.85 -14.32
C GLN A 281 -27.67 22.14 -15.06
N PRO A 282 -27.04 22.04 -16.24
CA PRO A 282 -26.69 23.21 -17.05
C PRO A 282 -27.89 24.08 -17.45
N ASP A 283 -29.09 23.49 -17.50
CA ASP A 283 -30.36 24.20 -17.75
C ASP A 283 -30.92 24.95 -16.51
N GLY A 284 -30.22 24.87 -15.37
CA GLY A 284 -30.58 25.51 -14.11
C GLY A 284 -31.56 24.73 -13.23
N THR A 285 -31.93 23.51 -13.62
CA THR A 285 -32.80 22.65 -12.78
C THR A 285 -32.00 21.96 -11.67
N PRO A 286 -32.51 21.87 -10.43
CA PRO A 286 -31.78 21.20 -9.35
C PRO A 286 -31.74 19.68 -9.59
N TYR A 287 -30.59 19.06 -9.32
CA TYR A 287 -30.50 17.61 -9.28
C TYR A 287 -31.26 17.07 -8.06
N GLN A 288 -32.15 16.09 -8.28
CA GLN A 288 -33.01 15.55 -7.24
C GLN A 288 -32.22 14.73 -6.20
N ASP A 289 -32.74 14.66 -4.97
CA ASP A 289 -32.20 13.85 -3.86
C ASP A 289 -30.76 14.16 -3.41
N GLN A 290 -30.25 15.36 -3.66
CA GLN A 290 -28.95 15.81 -3.16
C GLN A 290 -29.03 17.17 -2.48
N SER A 291 -28.44 17.28 -1.29
CA SER A 291 -28.20 18.56 -0.60
C SER A 291 -26.81 18.54 0.04
N PRO A 292 -25.76 19.01 -0.67
CA PRO A 292 -24.40 19.02 -0.15
C PRO A 292 -24.18 19.90 1.07
N LEU A 293 -25.17 20.68 1.50
CA LEU A 293 -25.06 21.58 2.64
C LEU A 293 -24.51 20.90 3.91
N ALA A 294 -24.94 19.67 4.20
CA ALA A 294 -24.48 18.91 5.36
C ALA A 294 -22.99 18.47 5.27
N HIS A 295 -22.43 18.46 4.06
CA HIS A 295 -21.02 18.12 3.77
C HIS A 295 -20.18 19.35 3.39
N SER A 296 -20.79 20.54 3.35
CA SER A 296 -20.18 21.80 2.90
C SER A 296 -18.84 22.10 3.58
N TYR A 297 -18.78 21.95 4.91
CA TYR A 297 -17.53 22.15 5.65
C TYR A 297 -16.46 21.12 5.27
N GLY A 298 -16.83 19.88 4.95
CA GLY A 298 -15.91 18.87 4.42
C GLY A 298 -15.31 19.27 3.07
N PHE A 299 -16.13 19.74 2.13
CA PHE A 299 -15.67 20.25 0.84
C PHE A 299 -14.76 21.46 0.97
N VAL A 300 -15.13 22.41 1.84
CA VAL A 300 -14.30 23.55 2.20
C VAL A 300 -12.92 23.11 2.69
N LYS A 301 -12.85 22.17 3.64
CA LYS A 301 -11.56 21.70 4.15
C LYS A 301 -10.78 20.92 3.09
N ALA A 302 -11.47 20.19 2.22
CA ALA A 302 -10.84 19.54 1.07
C ALA A 302 -10.28 20.57 0.09
N SER A 303 -10.95 21.70 -0.13
CA SER A 303 -10.45 22.76 -1.00
C SER A 303 -9.12 23.33 -0.50
N GLU A 304 -8.95 23.51 0.82
CA GLU A 304 -7.69 24.00 1.41
C GLU A 304 -6.51 23.07 1.12
N TYR A 305 -6.76 21.78 0.89
CA TYR A 305 -5.73 20.84 0.46
C TYR A 305 -5.25 21.12 -0.97
N PHE A 306 -6.19 21.44 -1.87
CA PHE A 306 -5.91 21.68 -3.29
C PHE A 306 -5.40 23.11 -3.54
N ASN A 307 -6.08 24.12 -3.03
CA ASN A 307 -5.66 25.51 -3.00
C ASN A 307 -6.66 26.34 -2.18
N ASN A 308 -6.20 27.24 -1.30
CA ASN A 308 -7.04 28.04 -0.39
C ASN A 308 -8.01 29.04 -1.07
N TYR A 309 -8.17 29.01 -2.40
CA TYR A 309 -8.92 30.01 -3.17
C TYR A 309 -10.19 29.47 -3.83
N CYS A 310 -10.51 28.19 -3.66
CA CYS A 310 -11.59 27.55 -4.42
C CYS A 310 -12.98 27.65 -3.75
N VAL A 311 -13.11 28.41 -2.64
CA VAL A 311 -14.38 28.56 -1.92
C VAL A 311 -14.47 29.96 -1.30
N SER A 312 -15.68 30.53 -1.21
CA SER A 312 -15.94 31.78 -0.47
C SER A 312 -16.21 31.54 1.02
N ASN A 313 -15.73 32.43 1.90
CA ASN A 313 -15.60 32.25 3.35
C ASN A 313 -16.91 32.38 4.19
N ASP A 314 -18.10 32.41 3.57
CA ASP A 314 -19.22 33.15 4.17
C ASP A 314 -20.19 32.35 5.07
N LEU A 315 -20.03 31.02 5.27
CA LEU A 315 -20.98 30.18 6.05
C LEU A 315 -20.33 29.21 7.07
N PHE A 316 -19.17 29.55 7.63
CA PHE A 316 -18.25 28.56 8.22
C PHE A 316 -18.57 28.05 9.65
N SER A 317 -19.29 28.79 10.50
CA SER A 317 -19.43 28.41 11.91
C SER A 317 -20.52 27.37 12.18
N ILE A 318 -21.68 27.49 11.54
CA ILE A 318 -22.84 26.60 11.77
C ILE A 318 -22.60 25.22 11.15
N MET A 319 -22.08 25.15 9.92
CA MET A 319 -21.87 23.87 9.23
C MET A 319 -20.70 23.07 9.79
N ARG A 320 -19.76 23.72 10.48
CA ARG A 320 -18.71 23.02 11.23
C ARG A 320 -19.28 22.11 12.31
N GLY A 321 -20.23 22.60 13.11
CA GLY A 321 -20.84 21.81 14.19
C GLY A 321 -21.58 20.57 13.65
N VAL A 322 -22.31 20.73 12.55
CA VAL A 322 -22.98 19.62 11.84
C VAL A 322 -21.96 18.59 11.34
N TRP A 323 -20.87 19.07 10.72
CA TRP A 323 -19.82 18.21 10.18
C TRP A 323 -19.07 17.44 11.28
N ASP A 324 -18.73 18.09 12.39
CA ASP A 324 -18.09 17.45 13.54
C ASP A 324 -19.03 16.44 14.22
N PHE A 325 -20.34 16.71 14.28
CA PHE A 325 -21.34 15.74 14.77
C PHE A 325 -21.39 14.47 13.91
N GLN A 326 -21.22 14.60 12.58
CA GLN A 326 -21.18 13.44 11.68
C GLN A 326 -19.98 12.50 11.94
N ALA A 327 -18.92 12.96 12.62
CA ALA A 327 -17.83 12.08 13.05
C ALA A 327 -18.23 11.15 14.21
N LEU A 328 -19.30 11.48 14.94
CA LEU A 328 -19.78 10.72 16.10
C LEU A 328 -20.74 9.60 15.72
N VAL A 329 -21.48 9.78 14.62
CA VAL A 329 -22.62 8.94 14.24
C VAL A 329 -22.40 8.37 12.83
N PRO A 330 -22.23 7.05 12.69
CA PRO A 330 -22.28 6.41 11.37
C PRO A 330 -23.59 6.74 10.67
N ALA A 331 -23.52 7.08 9.39
CA ALA A 331 -24.71 7.26 8.55
C ALA A 331 -25.43 5.93 8.34
N ASN A 332 -26.75 5.99 8.15
CA ASN A 332 -27.60 4.82 7.88
C ASN A 332 -27.22 4.08 6.57
N LYS A 333 -26.56 4.76 5.63
CA LYS A 333 -26.12 4.19 4.35
C LYS A 333 -24.61 4.33 4.21
N ILE A 334 -23.94 3.27 3.78
CA ILE A 334 -22.48 3.21 3.75
C ILE A 334 -21.83 4.27 2.85
N TYR A 335 -22.40 4.54 1.67
CA TYR A 335 -21.80 5.48 0.73
C TYR A 335 -21.62 6.88 1.35
N ASN A 336 -22.54 7.29 2.23
CA ASN A 336 -22.40 8.52 3.01
C ASN A 336 -21.19 8.49 3.97
N ASN A 337 -20.91 7.35 4.62
CA ASN A 337 -19.73 7.20 5.46
C ASN A 337 -18.45 7.25 4.63
N SER A 338 -18.47 6.63 3.46
CA SER A 338 -17.38 6.59 2.48
C SER A 338 -17.02 8.01 1.98
N MET A 339 -18.04 8.82 1.70
CA MET A 339 -17.92 10.22 1.27
C MET A 339 -17.35 11.09 2.38
N ARG A 340 -17.94 10.98 3.58
CA ARG A 340 -17.51 11.71 4.78
C ARG A 340 -16.05 11.42 5.12
N ALA A 341 -15.67 10.14 5.12
CA ALA A 341 -14.30 9.71 5.37
C ALA A 341 -13.32 10.21 4.32
N THR A 342 -13.70 10.20 3.04
CA THR A 342 -12.89 10.77 1.93
C THR A 342 -12.61 12.26 2.14
N LEU A 343 -13.66 13.07 2.32
CA LEU A 343 -13.53 14.51 2.57
C LEU A 343 -12.74 14.79 3.84
N ALA A 344 -12.96 14.01 4.90
CA ALA A 344 -12.22 14.14 6.15
C ALA A 344 -10.74 13.79 6.00
N ALA A 345 -10.41 12.75 5.23
CA ALA A 345 -9.04 12.35 4.93
C ALA A 345 -8.29 13.44 4.14
N ILE A 346 -8.92 13.98 3.08
CA ILE A 346 -8.36 15.05 2.25
C ILE A 346 -8.19 16.32 3.09
N GLY A 347 -9.25 16.76 3.77
CA GLY A 347 -9.29 18.07 4.44
C GLY A 347 -8.73 18.12 5.87
N LYS A 348 -8.48 16.98 6.53
CA LYS A 348 -8.19 16.89 7.98
C LYS A 348 -9.18 17.73 8.79
N SER A 349 -10.47 17.44 8.59
CA SER A 349 -11.54 18.38 8.92
C SER A 349 -12.24 18.15 10.25
N TRP A 350 -12.20 16.94 10.81
CA TRP A 350 -12.99 16.59 12.00
C TRP A 350 -12.31 16.93 13.32
N HIS A 351 -13.13 17.45 14.24
CA HIS A 351 -12.78 17.82 15.60
C HIS A 351 -13.82 17.29 16.59
N ILE A 352 -13.40 17.04 17.84
CA ILE A 352 -14.31 16.74 18.95
C ILE A 352 -14.34 17.93 19.92
N ASN A 353 -15.55 18.30 20.31
CA ASN A 353 -15.84 19.41 21.21
C ASN A 353 -16.15 18.87 22.62
N VAL A 354 -15.22 19.03 23.56
CA VAL A 354 -15.26 18.35 24.89
C VAL A 354 -16.43 18.81 25.79
N LEU A 355 -16.97 20.01 25.57
CA LEU A 355 -18.07 20.56 26.40
C LEU A 355 -19.48 20.31 25.82
N GLY A 356 -19.59 19.71 24.63
CA GLY A 356 -20.88 19.32 24.04
C GLY A 356 -21.56 18.15 24.76
N PHE A 357 -20.86 17.48 25.68
CA PHE A 357 -21.37 16.34 26.46
C PHE A 357 -22.40 16.71 27.53
N ILE A 358 -22.61 17.99 27.83
CA ILE A 358 -23.54 18.45 28.89
C ILE A 358 -24.88 18.99 28.32
N GLY A 359 -25.27 18.59 27.11
CA GLY A 359 -26.62 18.82 26.60
C GLY A 359 -27.01 20.28 26.34
N VAL A 360 -26.06 21.21 26.29
CA VAL A 360 -26.35 22.63 26.05
C VAL A 360 -26.18 22.95 24.56
N CYS A 361 -27.31 22.93 23.85
CA CYS A 361 -27.62 23.56 22.56
C CYS A 361 -26.50 23.60 21.48
N PRO A 362 -26.71 22.97 20.29
CA PRO A 362 -25.76 22.96 19.17
C PRO A 362 -25.34 24.34 18.61
N LEU A 363 -25.96 25.43 19.06
CA LEU A 363 -25.77 26.80 18.57
C LEU A 363 -24.93 27.68 19.53
N CYS A 364 -24.39 27.15 20.63
CA CYS A 364 -23.74 27.99 21.64
C CYS A 364 -22.27 28.33 21.31
N LEU A 365 -22.01 29.62 21.12
CA LEU A 365 -20.72 30.27 20.86
C LEU A 365 -19.82 30.36 22.12
N PHE A 366 -19.47 29.25 22.77
CA PHE A 366 -18.46 29.28 23.85
C PHE A 366 -17.09 28.81 23.36
N PRO A 367 -15.97 29.24 23.98
CA PRO A 367 -14.63 28.82 23.56
C PRO A 367 -14.44 27.34 23.90
N ILE A 368 -14.74 26.50 22.92
CA ILE A 368 -14.67 25.05 23.00
C ILE A 368 -13.21 24.61 22.85
N ILE A 369 -12.73 23.75 23.76
CA ILE A 369 -11.53 22.96 23.50
C ILE A 369 -11.88 21.97 22.38
N SER A 370 -11.51 22.34 21.15
CA SER A 370 -11.69 21.55 19.94
C SER A 370 -10.45 20.68 19.71
N ILE A 371 -10.57 19.37 19.93
CA ILE A 371 -9.47 18.42 19.77
C ILE A 371 -9.52 17.85 18.34
N PRO A 372 -8.43 17.93 17.54
CA PRO A 372 -8.38 17.29 16.23
C PRO A 372 -8.63 15.79 16.34
N ALA A 373 -9.63 15.29 15.61
CA ALA A 373 -10.14 13.93 15.78
C ALA A 373 -10.37 13.20 14.45
N THR A 374 -9.74 13.64 13.36
CA THR A 374 -9.96 13.07 12.02
C THR A 374 -9.73 11.56 11.97
N GLY A 375 -8.58 11.04 12.46
CA GLY A 375 -8.34 9.59 12.46
C GLY A 375 -9.35 8.83 13.32
N TRP A 376 -9.73 9.36 14.48
CA TRP A 376 -10.75 8.76 15.34
C TRP A 376 -12.12 8.72 14.65
N GLY A 377 -12.53 9.83 14.02
CA GLY A 377 -13.81 9.94 13.32
C GLY A 377 -13.87 9.01 12.12
N ILE A 378 -12.79 8.91 11.35
CA ILE A 378 -12.69 7.97 10.22
C ILE A 378 -12.89 6.56 10.73
N ASN A 379 -12.13 6.14 11.73
CA ASN A 379 -12.29 4.83 12.35
C ASN A 379 -13.74 4.61 12.79
N ARG A 380 -14.30 5.53 13.57
CA ARG A 380 -15.66 5.42 14.13
C ARG A 380 -16.75 5.19 13.07
N VAL A 381 -16.74 5.93 11.96
CA VAL A 381 -17.84 5.88 10.98
C VAL A 381 -17.67 4.79 9.91
N THR A 382 -16.47 4.20 9.79
CA THR A 382 -16.16 3.22 8.75
C THR A 382 -15.90 1.81 9.28
N SER A 383 -15.58 1.63 10.57
CA SER A 383 -15.29 0.31 11.15
C SER A 383 -16.46 -0.67 11.08
N SER A 384 -17.71 -0.21 11.13
CA SER A 384 -18.89 -1.08 11.02
C SER A 384 -19.01 -1.76 9.65
N TYR A 385 -18.22 -1.32 8.67
CA TYR A 385 -18.22 -1.85 7.31
C TYR A 385 -16.86 -2.43 6.88
N ASN A 386 -15.90 -2.57 7.80
CA ASN A 386 -14.53 -3.02 7.52
C ASN A 386 -13.75 -2.16 6.50
N ASN A 387 -14.11 -0.89 6.35
CA ASN A 387 -13.48 0.03 5.38
C ASN A 387 -12.51 1.02 6.03
N GLU A 388 -12.35 0.97 7.36
CA GLU A 388 -11.56 1.93 8.11
C GLU A 388 -10.07 1.90 7.76
N THR A 389 -9.53 0.72 7.49
CA THR A 389 -8.13 0.53 7.08
C THR A 389 -7.81 1.35 5.83
N PHE A 390 -8.68 1.30 4.81
CA PHE A 390 -8.52 2.06 3.58
C PHE A 390 -8.53 3.57 3.82
N TYR A 391 -9.54 4.07 4.54
CA TYR A 391 -9.69 5.51 4.77
C TYR A 391 -8.65 6.07 5.73
N LEU A 392 -8.21 5.29 6.71
CA LEU A 392 -7.10 5.64 7.59
C LEU A 392 -5.79 5.68 6.80
N LEU A 393 -5.50 4.68 5.97
CA LEU A 393 -4.33 4.70 5.08
C LEU A 393 -4.36 5.92 4.15
N LEU A 394 -5.50 6.21 3.51
CA LEU A 394 -5.67 7.41 2.68
C LEU A 394 -5.35 8.69 3.47
N TYR A 395 -5.85 8.81 4.70
CA TYR A 395 -5.57 9.93 5.58
C TYR A 395 -4.09 10.01 5.98
N GLU A 396 -3.48 8.92 6.40
CA GLU A 396 -2.06 8.89 6.77
C GLU A 396 -1.17 9.28 5.59
N VAL A 397 -1.45 8.71 4.42
CA VAL A 397 -0.74 8.99 3.18
C VAL A 397 -0.92 10.44 2.78
N LEU A 398 -2.14 10.99 2.71
CA LEU A 398 -2.35 12.39 2.31
C LEU A 398 -1.73 13.39 3.28
N ARG A 399 -1.69 13.07 4.59
CA ARG A 399 -1.26 14.01 5.64
C ARG A 399 0.13 13.76 6.20
N ASN A 400 0.86 12.73 5.74
CA ASN A 400 2.15 12.29 6.27
C ASN A 400 2.11 12.12 7.80
N LYS A 401 1.10 11.40 8.30
CA LYS A 401 0.86 11.26 9.75
C LYS A 401 0.41 9.85 10.11
N HIS A 402 1.06 9.27 11.11
CA HIS A 402 0.60 8.01 11.71
C HIS A 402 -0.51 8.21 12.74
N THR A 403 -1.45 7.28 12.76
CA THR A 403 -2.54 7.16 13.71
C THR A 403 -2.48 5.82 14.45
N HIS A 404 -2.88 5.81 15.72
CA HIS A 404 -2.94 4.57 16.49
C HIS A 404 -4.21 3.74 16.20
N TYR A 405 -5.11 4.24 15.34
CA TYR A 405 -6.33 3.51 14.94
C TYR A 405 -6.09 2.55 13.78
N LEU A 406 -4.98 2.70 13.04
CA LEU A 406 -4.67 1.85 11.90
C LEU A 406 -3.92 0.60 12.39
N SER A 407 -4.48 -0.57 12.07
CA SER A 407 -3.91 -1.87 12.43
C SER A 407 -3.20 -2.50 11.22
N GLN A 408 -1.87 -2.62 11.30
CA GLN A 408 -1.07 -3.28 10.27
C GLN A 408 -1.53 -4.73 10.04
N ASN A 409 -1.76 -5.50 11.11
CA ASN A 409 -2.23 -6.88 11.00
C ASN A 409 -3.57 -6.99 10.25
N LYS A 410 -4.47 -6.01 10.41
CA LYS A 410 -5.74 -5.98 9.67
C LYS A 410 -5.53 -5.63 8.20
N VAL A 411 -4.62 -4.69 7.91
CA VAL A 411 -4.24 -4.34 6.53
C VAL A 411 -3.66 -5.55 5.81
N GLU A 412 -2.71 -6.25 6.44
CA GLU A 412 -2.10 -7.47 5.91
C GLU A 412 -3.15 -8.57 5.69
N ALA A 413 -4.04 -8.81 6.65
CA ALA A 413 -5.11 -9.81 6.50
C ALA A 413 -6.04 -9.49 5.31
N GLN A 414 -6.41 -8.22 5.12
CA GLN A 414 -7.25 -7.79 3.99
C GLN A 414 -6.55 -7.90 2.64
N LEU A 415 -5.25 -7.60 2.57
CA LEU A 415 -4.44 -7.82 1.35
C LEU A 415 -4.32 -9.32 1.04
N ASN A 416 -4.12 -10.12 2.07
CA ASN A 416 -3.93 -11.56 1.94
C ASN A 416 -5.23 -12.24 1.45
N SER A 417 -6.40 -11.79 1.91
CA SER A 417 -7.68 -12.38 1.49
C SER A 417 -8.06 -12.16 0.02
N ALA A 418 -7.33 -11.31 -0.72
CA ALA A 418 -7.62 -11.07 -2.14
C ALA A 418 -7.27 -12.28 -3.03
N PRO A 419 -8.17 -12.71 -3.94
CA PRO A 419 -7.96 -13.86 -4.81
C PRO A 419 -6.90 -13.57 -5.88
N CYS A 420 -5.91 -14.44 -6.05
CA CYS A 420 -4.83 -14.24 -7.02
C CYS A 420 -5.29 -13.89 -8.46
N ASP A 421 -6.37 -14.51 -8.94
CA ASP A 421 -6.89 -14.36 -10.32
C ASP A 421 -7.72 -13.08 -10.55
N GLY A 422 -8.04 -12.35 -9.48
CA GLY A 422 -8.84 -11.14 -9.51
C GLY A 422 -10.17 -11.27 -8.76
N PRO A 423 -10.74 -10.15 -8.29
CA PRO A 423 -12.02 -10.12 -7.59
C PRO A 423 -13.20 -10.49 -8.52
N TYR A 424 -14.17 -11.23 -7.99
CA TYR A 424 -15.36 -11.72 -8.71
C TYR A 424 -16.53 -12.04 -7.77
N ASP A 425 -17.74 -12.03 -8.29
CA ASP A 425 -18.94 -12.63 -7.69
C ASP A 425 -19.77 -13.26 -8.81
N TYR A 426 -20.04 -14.56 -8.73
CA TYR A 426 -20.88 -15.27 -9.69
C TYR A 426 -22.25 -15.67 -9.10
N GLY A 427 -22.55 -15.23 -7.87
CA GLY A 427 -23.73 -15.61 -7.11
C GLY A 427 -23.69 -17.05 -6.61
N HIS A 428 -24.75 -17.46 -5.92
CA HIS A 428 -24.96 -18.85 -5.46
C HIS A 428 -23.79 -19.45 -4.67
N GLY A 429 -23.06 -18.64 -3.89
CA GLY A 429 -21.92 -19.08 -3.09
C GLY A 429 -20.60 -19.21 -3.87
N ILE A 430 -20.54 -18.75 -5.12
CA ILE A 430 -19.32 -18.73 -5.95
C ILE A 430 -18.85 -17.28 -6.07
N HIS A 431 -18.05 -16.85 -5.12
CA HIS A 431 -17.58 -15.48 -5.05
C HIS A 431 -16.22 -15.38 -4.37
N ALA A 432 -15.53 -14.27 -4.58
CA ALA A 432 -14.30 -13.92 -3.88
C ALA A 432 -14.57 -13.45 -2.43
N GLY A 433 -15.43 -14.14 -1.69
CA GLY A 433 -15.84 -13.80 -0.32
C GLY A 433 -15.57 -14.92 0.67
N GLY A 434 -15.28 -14.59 1.94
CA GLY A 434 -15.06 -15.60 2.97
C GLY A 434 -14.13 -15.23 4.13
N ASP A 435 -13.88 -13.95 4.41
CA ASP A 435 -13.04 -13.53 5.54
C ASP A 435 -13.85 -12.71 6.57
N VAL A 436 -13.44 -12.79 7.83
CA VAL A 436 -13.95 -12.02 8.98
C VAL A 436 -13.82 -10.51 8.74
N TYR A 437 -12.87 -10.10 7.89
CA TYR A 437 -12.63 -8.69 7.53
C TYR A 437 -13.40 -8.20 6.29
N GLY A 438 -14.36 -8.97 5.79
CA GLY A 438 -15.04 -8.71 4.51
C GLY A 438 -14.27 -9.30 3.32
N GLY A 439 -14.99 -9.67 2.26
CA GLY A 439 -14.40 -10.27 1.06
C GLY A 439 -14.08 -9.28 -0.06
N TRP A 440 -13.78 -9.84 -1.22
CA TRP A 440 -13.47 -9.17 -2.49
C TRP A 440 -14.54 -9.44 -3.56
N ALA A 441 -15.76 -9.76 -3.15
CA ALA A 441 -16.90 -10.05 -4.02
C ALA A 441 -17.67 -8.78 -4.43
N SER A 442 -16.99 -7.65 -4.59
CA SER A 442 -17.61 -6.39 -5.00
C SER A 442 -16.71 -5.62 -5.96
N SER A 443 -17.31 -4.91 -6.92
CA SER A 443 -16.61 -4.02 -7.86
C SER A 443 -15.92 -2.83 -7.19
N ASN A 444 -16.28 -2.52 -5.95
CA ASN A 444 -15.71 -1.43 -5.17
C ASN A 444 -15.87 -1.72 -3.68
N ARG A 445 -14.98 -2.56 -3.13
CA ARG A 445 -15.04 -3.07 -1.76
C ARG A 445 -15.23 -1.96 -0.73
N PHE A 446 -14.39 -0.92 -0.78
CA PHE A 446 -14.35 0.12 0.24
C PHE A 446 -15.49 1.15 0.15
N HIS A 447 -16.37 1.01 -0.83
CA HIS A 447 -17.60 1.79 -0.99
C HIS A 447 -18.88 0.96 -0.69
N ASN A 448 -18.75 -0.35 -0.48
CA ASN A 448 -19.87 -1.28 -0.31
C ASN A 448 -19.93 -1.93 1.09
N GLU A 449 -21.13 -2.35 1.48
CA GLU A 449 -21.42 -2.99 2.79
C GLU A 449 -20.80 -4.38 2.91
N ILE A 450 -20.57 -4.85 4.14
CA ILE A 450 -19.85 -6.12 4.40
C ILE A 450 -20.50 -7.30 3.67
N TRP A 451 -21.83 -7.38 3.65
CA TRP A 451 -22.55 -8.47 2.98
C TRP A 451 -22.31 -8.46 1.45
N ARG A 452 -22.21 -7.28 0.83
CA ARG A 452 -21.81 -7.15 -0.59
C ARG A 452 -20.37 -7.57 -0.79
N GLN A 453 -19.47 -7.18 0.11
CA GLN A 453 -18.07 -7.62 0.07
C GLN A 453 -17.97 -9.16 0.17
N GLN A 454 -18.92 -9.80 0.85
CA GLN A 454 -18.97 -11.24 1.05
C GLN A 454 -19.68 -12.01 -0.07
N GLY A 455 -20.28 -11.33 -1.06
CA GLY A 455 -21.04 -11.98 -2.14
C GLY A 455 -22.39 -12.55 -1.67
N ASP A 456 -22.89 -12.06 -0.52
CA ASP A 456 -24.18 -12.49 -0.01
C ASP A 456 -25.30 -11.85 -0.84
N THR A 457 -26.12 -12.71 -1.45
CA THR A 457 -27.24 -12.34 -2.31
C THR A 457 -28.55 -12.20 -1.55
N VAL A 458 -28.55 -12.40 -0.22
CA VAL A 458 -29.75 -12.58 0.59
C VAL A 458 -29.98 -11.41 1.56
N HIS A 459 -29.93 -10.16 1.07
CA HIS A 459 -30.57 -9.05 1.78
C HIS A 459 -31.89 -8.66 1.12
N TYR A 460 -32.99 -9.17 1.68
CA TYR A 460 -34.38 -8.88 1.30
C TYR A 460 -34.83 -7.51 1.82
N GLU A 461 -34.14 -6.42 1.46
CA GLU A 461 -34.73 -5.09 1.62
C GLU A 461 -35.42 -4.73 0.30
N ASN A 462 -36.75 -4.96 0.25
CA ASN A 462 -37.71 -4.49 -0.78
C ASN A 462 -38.05 -5.43 -1.96
N ASN A 463 -38.23 -6.74 -1.75
CA ASN A 463 -38.81 -7.67 -2.76
C ASN A 463 -38.08 -7.76 -4.11
N ASP A 464 -36.90 -7.16 -4.24
CA ASP A 464 -36.09 -7.17 -5.44
C ASP A 464 -34.98 -8.21 -5.27
N THR A 465 -35.37 -9.48 -5.35
CA THR A 465 -34.41 -10.59 -5.43
C THR A 465 -33.63 -10.50 -6.74
N ILE A 466 -32.32 -10.79 -6.71
CA ILE A 466 -31.41 -11.20 -7.80
C ILE A 466 -30.14 -10.31 -7.84
N GLY A 467 -28.97 -10.97 -7.95
CA GLY A 467 -27.63 -10.40 -7.79
C GLY A 467 -27.32 -9.22 -8.71
N LYS A 468 -27.32 -8.01 -8.16
CA LYS A 468 -27.22 -6.77 -8.93
C LYS A 468 -25.84 -6.51 -9.56
N PHE A 469 -24.80 -7.29 -9.24
CA PHE A 469 -23.44 -6.99 -9.68
C PHE A 469 -22.58 -8.23 -9.94
N ASN A 470 -23.18 -9.36 -10.34
CA ASN A 470 -22.42 -10.58 -10.59
C ASN A 470 -21.50 -10.40 -11.81
N GLY A 471 -20.21 -10.71 -11.67
CA GLY A 471 -19.23 -10.69 -12.75
C GLY A 471 -17.79 -10.66 -12.24
N ASN A 472 -16.89 -10.26 -13.12
CA ASN A 472 -15.48 -10.02 -12.84
C ASN A 472 -15.24 -8.53 -12.59
N TYR A 473 -14.44 -8.20 -11.57
CA TYR A 473 -14.21 -6.80 -11.17
C TYR A 473 -12.80 -6.31 -11.51
N ASN A 474 -12.61 -5.00 -11.67
CA ASN A 474 -11.36 -4.39 -12.14
C ASN A 474 -10.20 -4.39 -11.12
N SER A 475 -10.45 -4.62 -9.83
CA SER A 475 -9.45 -4.69 -8.74
C SER A 475 -8.72 -3.37 -8.40
N LEU A 476 -9.23 -2.23 -8.84
CA LEU A 476 -8.64 -0.91 -8.53
C LEU A 476 -8.61 -0.59 -7.03
N ASP A 477 -9.60 -1.06 -6.29
CA ASP A 477 -9.67 -0.95 -4.85
C ASP A 477 -8.52 -1.70 -4.14
N TYR A 478 -8.20 -2.93 -4.56
CA TYR A 478 -7.03 -3.67 -4.09
C TYR A 478 -5.74 -2.93 -4.41
N MET A 479 -5.57 -2.52 -5.68
CA MET A 479 -4.33 -1.91 -6.14
C MET A 479 -4.04 -0.59 -5.39
N LEU A 480 -5.04 0.28 -5.24
CA LEU A 480 -4.88 1.49 -4.44
C LEU A 480 -4.61 1.16 -2.96
N PHE A 481 -5.34 0.20 -2.38
CA PHE A 481 -5.15 -0.19 -0.98
C PHE A 481 -3.74 -0.74 -0.72
N TYR A 482 -3.22 -1.59 -1.61
CA TYR A 482 -1.84 -2.08 -1.56
C TYR A 482 -0.84 -0.95 -1.65
N ASN A 483 -0.99 -0.02 -2.62
CA ASN A 483 -0.06 1.09 -2.78
C ASN A 483 -0.05 1.99 -1.54
N LEU A 484 -1.21 2.34 -0.99
CA LEU A 484 -1.30 3.14 0.24
C LEU A 484 -0.65 2.41 1.42
N SER A 485 -0.87 1.11 1.55
CA SER A 485 -0.23 0.27 2.56
C SER A 485 1.30 0.26 2.39
N HIS A 486 1.80 0.07 1.18
CA HIS A 486 3.23 0.03 0.89
C HIS A 486 3.92 1.39 1.15
N ILE A 487 3.23 2.51 0.93
CA ILE A 487 3.74 3.85 1.26
C ILE A 487 3.91 4.03 2.79
N ILE A 488 3.04 3.42 3.60
CA ILE A 488 3.04 3.59 5.07
C ILE A 488 3.90 2.53 5.78
N TYR A 489 3.78 1.27 5.36
CA TYR A 489 4.36 0.10 6.01
C TYR A 489 5.46 -0.59 5.20
N GLY A 490 5.83 -0.04 4.04
CA GLY A 490 6.81 -0.64 3.15
C GLY A 490 8.07 -1.09 3.91
N GLY A 491 8.57 -2.27 3.56
CA GLY A 491 9.79 -2.85 4.10
C GLY A 491 10.61 -3.62 3.07
N ILE A 492 10.09 -3.70 1.84
CA ILE A 492 10.74 -4.31 0.68
C ILE A 492 10.77 -3.29 -0.46
N PRO A 493 11.76 -3.34 -1.36
CA PRO A 493 11.76 -2.54 -2.58
C PRO A 493 10.49 -2.80 -3.38
N TYR A 494 9.86 -1.73 -3.85
CA TYR A 494 8.76 -1.85 -4.79
C TYR A 494 9.34 -2.21 -6.15
N VAL A 495 8.87 -3.27 -6.82
CA VAL A 495 9.42 -3.72 -8.11
C VAL A 495 8.32 -3.89 -9.14
N ASN A 496 8.55 -3.40 -10.35
CA ASN A 496 7.65 -3.53 -11.49
C ASN A 496 7.67 -4.93 -12.06
N TYR A 497 6.69 -5.77 -11.70
CA TYR A 497 6.57 -7.11 -12.26
C TYR A 497 5.82 -7.16 -13.59
N ASN A 498 5.31 -6.05 -14.14
CA ASN A 498 4.86 -6.05 -15.55
C ASN A 498 6.08 -6.07 -16.47
N ASN A 499 7.00 -5.12 -16.30
CA ASN A 499 8.20 -4.99 -17.11
C ASN A 499 9.43 -4.90 -16.21
N ARG A 500 10.32 -5.89 -16.30
CA ARG A 500 11.55 -5.98 -15.51
C ARG A 500 12.74 -5.56 -16.35
N TYR A 501 13.55 -4.67 -15.79
CA TYR A 501 14.87 -4.33 -16.34
C TYR A 501 15.95 -4.83 -15.38
N LEU A 502 16.74 -5.82 -15.81
CA LEU A 502 17.69 -6.53 -14.97
C LEU A 502 19.12 -6.15 -15.35
N THR A 503 19.87 -5.58 -14.41
CA THR A 503 21.23 -5.04 -14.65
C THR A 503 22.32 -5.67 -13.81
N ASP A 504 21.96 -6.39 -12.77
CA ASP A 504 22.91 -6.79 -11.73
C ASP A 504 23.74 -8.02 -12.12
N THR A 505 24.80 -8.26 -11.34
CA THR A 505 25.58 -9.50 -11.43
C THR A 505 24.98 -10.55 -10.52
N VAL A 506 24.61 -11.70 -11.08
CA VAL A 506 23.95 -12.81 -10.37
C VAL A 506 24.98 -13.84 -9.95
N ASN A 507 25.05 -14.13 -8.65
CA ASN A 507 25.99 -15.10 -8.06
C ASN A 507 25.28 -16.27 -7.35
N LEU A 508 23.95 -16.29 -7.32
CA LEU A 508 23.14 -17.31 -6.65
C LEU A 508 21.99 -17.76 -7.56
N PRO A 509 21.45 -18.96 -7.35
CA PRO A 509 20.22 -19.38 -8.03
C PRO A 509 19.08 -18.39 -7.77
N VAL A 510 18.36 -17.99 -8.82
CA VAL A 510 17.28 -17.00 -8.72
C VAL A 510 16.28 -17.18 -9.87
N LYS A 511 15.00 -16.93 -9.59
CA LYS A 511 13.94 -16.91 -10.60
C LYS A 511 13.38 -15.49 -10.74
N TYR A 512 13.52 -14.93 -11.94
CA TYR A 512 12.91 -13.65 -12.31
C TYR A 512 11.63 -13.89 -13.07
N ILE A 513 10.59 -13.12 -12.71
CA ILE A 513 9.29 -13.16 -13.39
C ILE A 513 8.89 -11.79 -13.90
N ALA A 514 8.16 -11.76 -15.01
CA ALA A 514 7.44 -10.58 -15.46
C ALA A 514 6.13 -10.96 -16.19
N PHE A 515 5.03 -10.26 -15.92
CA PHE A 515 3.76 -10.50 -16.60
C PHE A 515 3.79 -10.12 -18.09
N ASP A 516 4.60 -9.11 -18.46
CA ASP A 516 4.80 -8.72 -19.85
C ASP A 516 6.21 -9.04 -20.33
N SER A 517 7.24 -8.34 -19.82
CA SER A 517 8.58 -8.44 -20.40
C SER A 517 9.73 -8.42 -19.39
N ILE A 518 10.80 -9.14 -19.73
CA ILE A 518 12.11 -9.03 -19.07
C ILE A 518 13.10 -8.50 -20.09
N VAL A 519 13.80 -7.42 -19.77
CA VAL A 519 14.96 -6.93 -20.50
C VAL A 519 16.18 -7.09 -19.60
N SER A 520 17.24 -7.74 -20.09
CA SER A 520 18.41 -8.06 -19.26
C SER A 520 19.73 -7.69 -19.92
N ILE A 521 20.61 -7.09 -19.12
CA ILE A 521 22.06 -6.95 -19.37
C ILE A 521 22.89 -7.63 -18.27
N GLN A 522 22.28 -8.53 -17.49
CA GLN A 522 22.92 -9.15 -16.33
C GLN A 522 24.15 -9.99 -16.70
N VAL A 523 25.08 -10.08 -15.76
CA VAL A 523 26.20 -11.03 -15.80
C VAL A 523 25.93 -12.15 -14.81
N ILE A 524 25.92 -13.40 -15.26
CA ILE A 524 25.71 -14.57 -14.40
C ILE A 524 27.09 -15.18 -14.13
N ASN A 525 27.56 -15.09 -12.89
CA ASN A 525 28.88 -15.54 -12.45
C ASN A 525 28.90 -17.02 -12.06
N PRO A 526 30.07 -17.68 -11.96
CA PRO A 526 30.17 -19.10 -11.76
C PRO A 526 30.40 -19.44 -10.29
N THR A 527 29.33 -19.89 -9.64
CA THR A 527 29.26 -20.61 -8.34
C THR A 527 28.22 -21.74 -8.42
N GLN A 528 27.94 -22.24 -9.64
CA GLN A 528 26.77 -23.06 -10.01
C GLN A 528 25.38 -22.38 -9.83
N PRO A 529 25.18 -21.08 -10.15
CA PRO A 529 23.84 -20.52 -10.07
C PRO A 529 22.94 -21.10 -11.18
N ILE A 530 21.70 -21.40 -10.79
CA ILE A 530 20.60 -21.73 -11.71
C ILE A 530 19.73 -20.48 -11.80
N VAL A 531 19.79 -19.78 -12.94
CA VAL A 531 19.03 -18.56 -13.17
C VAL A 531 17.89 -18.86 -14.14
N GLU A 532 16.67 -18.54 -13.74
CA GLU A 532 15.47 -18.71 -14.56
C GLU A 532 14.81 -17.36 -14.83
N TYR A 533 14.54 -17.06 -16.10
CA TYR A 533 13.68 -15.97 -16.53
C TYR A 533 12.36 -16.53 -17.04
N LYS A 534 11.24 -16.03 -16.54
CA LYS A 534 9.89 -16.33 -17.04
C LYS A 534 9.14 -15.05 -17.33
N ALA A 535 8.78 -14.80 -18.60
CA ALA A 535 8.01 -13.62 -18.98
C ALA A 535 6.76 -13.98 -19.80
N GLY A 536 5.68 -13.24 -19.64
CA GLY A 536 4.42 -13.54 -20.34
C GLY A 536 4.44 -13.25 -21.85
N LYS A 537 5.24 -12.28 -22.31
CA LYS A 537 5.29 -11.89 -23.74
C LYS A 537 6.68 -11.95 -24.34
N GLN A 538 7.68 -11.41 -23.67
CA GLN A 538 9.00 -11.23 -24.26
C GLN A 538 10.14 -11.28 -23.23
N ILE A 539 11.25 -11.90 -23.62
CA ILE A 539 12.54 -11.79 -22.94
C ILE A 539 13.54 -11.22 -23.95
N GLU A 540 14.17 -10.11 -23.60
CA GLU A 540 15.16 -9.44 -24.42
C GLU A 540 16.53 -9.42 -23.73
N LEU A 541 17.49 -10.16 -24.30
CA LEU A 541 18.87 -10.18 -23.84
C LEU A 541 19.67 -9.14 -24.65
N LYS A 542 20.02 -8.03 -24.01
CA LYS A 542 20.71 -6.90 -24.65
C LYS A 542 22.23 -7.08 -24.61
N PRO A 543 23.00 -6.35 -25.46
CA PRO A 543 24.44 -6.28 -25.32
C PRO A 543 24.84 -5.92 -23.88
N GLY A 544 25.72 -6.74 -23.28
CA GLY A 544 26.05 -6.68 -21.85
C GLY A 544 25.63 -7.93 -21.09
N PHE A 545 24.57 -8.62 -21.54
CA PHE A 545 24.20 -9.91 -20.97
C PHE A 545 25.29 -10.96 -21.22
N HIS A 546 25.70 -11.66 -20.17
CA HIS A 546 26.70 -12.72 -20.27
C HIS A 546 26.53 -13.79 -19.20
N ALA A 547 26.34 -15.05 -19.61
CA ALA A 547 26.39 -16.20 -18.71
C ALA A 547 27.80 -16.81 -18.73
N GLN A 548 28.50 -16.79 -17.60
CA GLN A 548 29.87 -17.30 -17.49
C GLN A 548 29.88 -18.84 -17.46
N ALA A 549 30.99 -19.42 -17.94
CA ALA A 549 31.17 -20.87 -17.97
C ALA A 549 30.99 -21.49 -16.57
N GLY A 550 30.08 -22.47 -16.45
CA GLY A 550 29.73 -23.11 -15.17
C GLY A 550 28.42 -22.62 -14.54
N SER A 551 27.71 -21.68 -15.17
CA SER A 551 26.33 -21.30 -14.80
C SER A 551 25.28 -22.05 -15.63
N THR A 552 24.06 -22.15 -15.10
CA THR A 552 22.87 -22.65 -15.83
C THR A 552 21.87 -21.50 -15.99
N PHE A 553 21.45 -21.23 -17.22
CA PHE A 553 20.48 -20.19 -17.54
C PHE A 553 19.30 -20.76 -18.32
N HIS A 554 18.08 -20.53 -17.84
CA HIS A 554 16.83 -20.87 -18.51
C HIS A 554 16.00 -19.61 -18.76
N ALA A 555 15.34 -19.55 -19.92
CA ALA A 555 14.44 -18.47 -20.28
C ALA A 555 13.18 -19.03 -20.96
N TYR A 556 12.01 -18.67 -20.45
CA TYR A 556 10.71 -19.16 -20.92
C TYR A 556 9.76 -18.00 -21.20
N ILE A 557 9.05 -18.09 -22.33
CA ILE A 557 7.86 -17.28 -22.57
C ILE A 557 6.66 -18.12 -22.18
N ASP A 558 6.07 -17.80 -21.02
CA ASP A 558 4.98 -18.57 -20.44
C ASP A 558 4.16 -17.70 -19.48
N ASN A 559 2.90 -18.09 -19.24
CA ASN A 559 1.99 -17.37 -18.35
C ASN A 559 2.52 -17.38 -16.91
N VAL A 560 2.59 -16.20 -16.30
CA VAL A 560 2.96 -16.04 -14.90
C VAL A 560 1.68 -16.13 -14.06
N CYS A 561 1.55 -17.18 -13.25
CA CYS A 561 0.41 -17.35 -12.36
C CYS A 561 0.74 -16.81 -10.96
N CYS A 562 -0.20 -16.08 -10.36
CA CYS A 562 -0.08 -15.66 -8.96
C CYS A 562 -0.14 -16.92 -8.06
N GLY A 563 0.86 -17.10 -7.19
CA GLY A 563 0.96 -18.25 -6.29
C GLY A 563 1.88 -19.39 -6.73
N GLU A 564 2.61 -19.30 -7.86
CA GLU A 564 3.80 -20.15 -7.99
C GLU A 564 4.77 -19.80 -6.85
N ASN A 565 5.41 -20.80 -6.22
CA ASN A 565 6.46 -20.56 -5.23
C ASN A 565 7.66 -19.92 -5.95
N PHE A 566 7.65 -18.59 -6.02
CA PHE A 566 8.72 -17.85 -6.61
C PHE A 566 9.81 -17.67 -5.56
N ILE A 567 11.00 -18.22 -5.83
CA ILE A 567 12.24 -17.68 -5.24
C ILE A 567 12.43 -16.33 -5.95
N THR A 568 11.65 -15.35 -5.51
CA THR A 568 11.80 -13.96 -5.95
C THR A 568 13.14 -13.44 -5.47
N ASP A 569 13.59 -12.33 -6.08
CA ASP A 569 14.75 -11.54 -5.65
C ASP A 569 14.94 -11.66 -4.14
N SER A 570 15.83 -12.58 -3.73
CA SER A 570 15.92 -12.95 -2.33
C SER A 570 16.49 -11.76 -1.58
N ILE A 571 15.61 -10.94 -1.02
CA ILE A 571 15.85 -10.49 0.35
C ILE A 571 15.66 -11.77 1.15
N PRO A 572 16.71 -12.32 1.79
CA PRO A 572 16.51 -13.40 2.74
C PRO A 572 15.40 -12.95 3.70
N ASP A 573 14.41 -13.81 3.89
CA ASP A 573 13.23 -13.56 4.73
C ASP A 573 13.67 -13.17 6.15
N SER A 574 13.91 -11.88 6.38
CA SER A 574 14.66 -11.41 7.55
C SER A 574 13.73 -10.83 8.62
N SER A 575 12.74 -11.58 9.08
CA SER A 575 12.09 -11.23 10.35
C SER A 575 12.38 -12.21 11.48
N ASN A 576 12.85 -13.43 11.21
CA ASN A 576 13.23 -14.40 12.25
C ASN A 576 14.39 -15.29 11.79
N TYR A 577 15.56 -15.16 12.42
CA TYR A 577 16.66 -16.11 12.20
C TYR A 577 16.43 -17.37 13.04
N VAL A 578 16.29 -18.53 12.37
CA VAL A 578 16.25 -19.85 13.00
C VAL A 578 17.50 -20.61 12.60
N LEU A 579 18.34 -20.98 13.57
CA LEU A 579 19.56 -21.75 13.33
C LEU A 579 19.23 -23.25 13.30
N THR A 580 19.52 -23.93 12.19
CA THR A 580 19.45 -25.41 12.08
C THR A 580 20.84 -26.01 12.15
N SER A 581 20.95 -27.21 12.74
CA SER A 581 22.24 -27.89 12.98
C SER A 581 22.81 -28.54 11.71
N GLU A 582 23.45 -27.75 10.85
CA GLU A 582 24.40 -28.25 9.86
C GLU A 582 25.69 -27.41 9.93
N ASP A 583 26.82 -28.07 10.14
CA ASP A 583 28.12 -27.45 10.42
C ASP A 583 28.69 -26.67 9.22
N THR A 584 28.23 -25.44 9.01
CA THR A 584 28.97 -24.34 8.34
C THR A 584 28.38 -22.99 8.77
N CYS A 585 29.21 -21.99 9.09
CA CYS A 585 28.73 -20.64 9.42
C CYS A 585 28.03 -20.01 8.20
N VAL A 586 26.74 -19.71 8.29
CA VAL A 586 25.98 -19.00 7.26
C VAL A 586 26.34 -17.52 7.31
N THR A 587 26.59 -16.87 6.17
CA THR A 587 26.80 -15.41 6.11
C THR A 587 25.56 -14.73 5.56
N ASP A 588 25.05 -13.73 6.26
CA ASP A 588 23.93 -12.90 5.85
C ASP A 588 24.31 -11.41 5.84
N THR A 589 23.85 -10.65 4.84
CA THR A 589 24.16 -9.22 4.68
C THR A 589 22.88 -8.40 4.75
N MET A 590 22.80 -7.49 5.73
CA MET A 590 21.62 -6.67 5.95
C MET A 590 21.48 -5.55 4.90
N PRO A 591 20.26 -5.25 4.40
CA PRO A 591 20.02 -4.08 3.57
C PRO A 591 20.10 -2.77 4.37
N CYS A 592 20.37 -1.66 3.68
CA CYS A 592 20.26 -0.34 4.29
C CYS A 592 18.79 0.00 4.58
N GLY A 593 18.52 0.52 5.77
CA GLY A 593 17.17 0.91 6.22
C GLY A 593 16.57 -0.02 7.27
N TYR A 594 17.22 -1.15 7.54
CA TYR A 594 16.89 -2.00 8.69
C TYR A 594 17.27 -1.31 10.01
N GLY A 595 16.38 -1.39 11.00
CA GLY A 595 16.62 -0.84 12.33
C GLY A 595 17.91 -1.36 12.98
N ASP A 596 18.48 -0.60 13.92
CA ASP A 596 19.76 -0.97 14.51
C ASP A 596 19.70 -2.13 15.52
N THR A 597 18.49 -2.56 15.88
CA THR A 597 18.24 -3.65 16.82
C THR A 597 17.70 -4.88 16.08
N LEU A 598 18.36 -6.02 16.23
CA LEU A 598 17.92 -7.31 15.73
C LEU A 598 17.26 -8.14 16.83
N TYR A 599 16.32 -8.99 16.43
CA TYR A 599 15.62 -9.94 17.30
C TYR A 599 16.01 -11.37 16.92
N PHE A 600 16.40 -12.16 17.91
CA PHE A 600 16.71 -13.58 17.74
C PHE A 600 15.67 -14.41 18.47
N ASN A 601 15.34 -15.57 17.92
CA ASN A 601 14.45 -16.52 18.56
C ASN A 601 15.19 -17.81 18.91
N GLY A 602 14.88 -18.35 20.08
CA GLY A 602 15.23 -19.73 20.44
C GLY A 602 14.36 -20.75 19.70
N ILE A 603 14.41 -22.01 20.12
CA ILE A 603 13.68 -23.10 19.45
C ILE A 603 12.16 -22.89 19.60
N GLU A 604 11.46 -22.93 18.46
CA GLU A 604 10.02 -22.86 18.37
C GLU A 604 9.38 -24.10 19.01
N GLY A 605 8.43 -23.91 19.93
CA GLY A 605 7.78 -25.00 20.67
C GLY A 605 8.33 -25.29 22.08
N ASP A 606 9.46 -24.71 22.49
CA ASP A 606 9.94 -24.81 23.88
C ASP A 606 9.09 -23.94 24.83
N THR A 607 7.99 -24.53 25.32
CA THR A 607 7.01 -23.94 26.25
C THR A 607 7.15 -24.48 27.68
N ALA A 608 8.07 -25.43 27.90
CA ALA A 608 8.23 -26.17 29.14
C ALA A 608 9.58 -25.93 29.85
N ASN A 609 10.38 -24.95 29.39
CA ASN A 609 11.74 -24.67 29.88
C ASN A 609 12.66 -25.92 29.83
N GLN A 610 12.53 -26.72 28.77
CA GLN A 610 13.32 -27.95 28.61
C GLN A 610 14.76 -27.68 28.19
N PHE A 611 15.08 -26.43 27.82
CA PHE A 611 16.39 -26.03 27.35
C PHE A 611 16.89 -24.75 28.02
N THR A 612 18.21 -24.65 28.20
CA THR A 612 18.90 -23.39 28.49
C THR A 612 19.63 -22.88 27.26
N TYR A 613 19.61 -21.58 27.06
CA TYR A 613 20.20 -20.90 25.90
C TYR A 613 21.44 -20.14 26.34
N TYR A 614 22.47 -20.15 25.50
CA TYR A 614 23.65 -19.31 25.63
C TYR A 614 23.97 -18.69 24.26
N TRP A 615 23.70 -17.40 24.14
CA TRP A 615 24.03 -16.59 22.99
C TRP A 615 25.35 -15.86 23.24
N ASP A 616 26.26 -15.89 22.27
CA ASP A 616 27.48 -15.10 22.26
C ASP A 616 27.52 -14.22 21.01
N PHE A 617 27.43 -12.91 21.23
CA PHE A 617 27.48 -11.87 20.20
C PHE A 617 28.85 -11.16 20.17
N SER A 618 29.88 -11.74 20.79
CA SER A 618 31.17 -11.08 20.96
C SER A 618 31.99 -11.05 19.65
N ILE A 619 32.40 -9.84 19.22
CA ILE A 619 33.48 -9.65 18.24
C ILE A 619 34.34 -8.46 18.65
N TYR A 620 35.66 -8.56 18.40
CA TYR A 620 36.65 -7.50 18.57
C TYR A 620 36.60 -6.77 19.94
N GLY A 621 36.50 -7.54 21.03
CA GLY A 621 36.78 -7.05 22.38
C GLY A 621 35.60 -6.42 23.14
N ASN A 622 34.35 -6.66 22.74
CA ASN A 622 33.17 -6.31 23.54
C ASN A 622 32.32 -7.58 23.83
N PRO A 623 32.14 -7.99 25.10
CA PRO A 623 31.32 -9.16 25.43
C PRO A 623 29.84 -8.74 25.53
N GLN A 624 29.04 -9.13 24.55
CA GLN A 624 27.59 -9.21 24.70
C GLN A 624 27.21 -10.69 24.62
N THR A 625 26.82 -11.27 25.74
CA THR A 625 26.29 -12.63 25.82
C THR A 625 24.88 -12.58 26.40
N SER A 626 23.99 -13.47 26.01
CA SER A 626 22.63 -13.53 26.55
C SER A 626 22.20 -14.97 26.85
N ASN A 627 21.55 -15.17 27.99
CA ASN A 627 20.90 -16.45 28.31
C ASN A 627 19.37 -16.40 28.12
N ILE A 628 18.87 -15.30 27.55
CA ILE A 628 17.44 -15.13 27.26
C ILE A 628 17.13 -15.95 26.00
N LYS A 629 16.01 -16.70 26.01
CA LYS A 629 15.56 -17.49 24.86
C LYS A 629 15.47 -16.66 23.58
N ASN A 630 14.84 -15.48 23.66
CA ASN A 630 14.65 -14.55 22.53
C ASN A 630 15.30 -13.18 22.82
N PRO A 631 16.61 -13.01 22.64
CA PRO A 631 17.28 -11.74 22.92
C PRO A 631 17.05 -10.71 21.81
N SER A 632 17.13 -9.42 22.19
CA SER A 632 17.21 -8.31 21.24
C SER A 632 18.55 -7.59 21.41
N VAL A 633 19.26 -7.33 20.32
CA VAL A 633 20.66 -6.87 20.35
C VAL A 633 20.88 -5.77 19.30
N TYR A 634 21.57 -4.70 19.71
CA TYR A 634 21.93 -3.59 18.84
C TYR A 634 23.23 -3.88 18.06
N PHE A 635 23.22 -3.69 16.75
CA PHE A 635 24.37 -3.89 15.87
C PHE A 635 24.74 -2.60 15.12
N PRO A 636 25.96 -2.05 15.29
CA PRO A 636 26.47 -0.99 14.41
C PRO A 636 26.86 -1.55 13.03
N ALA A 637 27.27 -0.68 12.08
CA ALA A 637 27.86 -1.16 10.83
C ALA A 637 29.13 -2.00 11.11
N GLY A 638 29.25 -3.17 10.49
CA GLY A 638 30.33 -4.12 10.74
C GLY A 638 29.96 -5.56 10.40
N THR A 639 30.90 -6.48 10.57
CA THR A 639 30.68 -7.93 10.44
C THR A 639 30.69 -8.57 11.82
N PHE A 640 29.65 -9.34 12.13
CA PHE A 640 29.39 -9.92 13.45
C PHE A 640 29.31 -11.43 13.36
N ASN A 641 30.09 -12.14 14.17
CA ASN A 641 29.97 -13.58 14.34
C ASN A 641 29.13 -13.84 15.60
N ILE A 642 28.02 -14.55 15.43
CA ILE A 642 27.08 -14.83 16.50
C ILE A 642 27.02 -16.33 16.68
N THR A 643 27.16 -16.79 17.92
CA THR A 643 27.02 -18.20 18.25
C THR A 643 25.90 -18.48 19.24
N LEU A 644 25.25 -19.62 19.08
CA LEU A 644 24.22 -20.14 19.98
C LEU A 644 24.62 -21.53 20.45
N GLU A 645 24.52 -21.75 21.75
CA GLU A 645 24.62 -23.07 22.38
C GLU A 645 23.35 -23.34 23.20
N ILE A 646 22.76 -24.52 23.03
CA ILE A 646 21.54 -24.94 23.71
C ILE A 646 21.85 -26.19 24.53
N THR A 647 21.44 -26.22 25.80
CA THR A 647 21.62 -27.39 26.67
C THR A 647 20.27 -27.91 27.14
N ASP A 648 20.03 -29.21 26.96
CA ASP A 648 18.85 -29.89 27.50
C ASP A 648 18.94 -29.97 29.03
N THR A 649 17.94 -29.44 29.73
CA THR A 649 17.93 -29.36 31.21
C THR A 649 17.67 -30.71 31.88
N THR A 650 17.16 -31.70 31.15
CA THR A 650 16.86 -33.05 31.64
C THR A 650 18.06 -33.98 31.47
N THR A 651 18.78 -33.86 30.35
CA THR A 651 19.89 -34.76 30.00
C THR A 651 21.27 -34.14 30.20
N GLY A 652 21.37 -32.80 30.29
CA GLY A 652 22.63 -32.06 30.39
C GLY A 652 23.47 -32.04 29.11
N VAL A 653 22.91 -32.52 27.99
CA VAL A 653 23.60 -32.58 26.70
C VAL A 653 23.49 -31.24 25.98
N SER A 654 24.61 -30.73 25.46
CA SER A 654 24.69 -29.49 24.68
C SER A 654 24.64 -29.77 23.17
N SER A 655 24.01 -28.86 22.41
CA SER A 655 23.89 -28.91 20.95
C SER A 655 25.20 -28.69 20.19
N GLY A 656 26.28 -28.29 20.87
CA GLY A 656 27.42 -27.64 20.23
C GLY A 656 27.09 -26.18 19.87
N ARG A 657 28.08 -25.45 19.33
CA ARG A 657 27.94 -24.03 18.96
C ARG A 657 27.47 -23.88 17.52
N LEU A 658 26.23 -23.44 17.34
CA LEU A 658 25.68 -22.98 16.07
C LEU A 658 26.23 -21.57 15.77
N CYS A 659 26.47 -21.23 14.50
CA CYS A 659 27.19 -20.00 14.10
C CYS A 659 26.51 -19.28 12.91
N ILE A 660 26.39 -17.95 12.99
CA ILE A 660 25.98 -17.08 11.86
C ILE A 660 26.86 -15.82 11.79
N ILE A 661 27.20 -15.39 10.57
CA ILE A 661 27.95 -14.18 10.30
C ILE A 661 26.99 -13.12 9.73
N ILE A 662 26.75 -12.04 10.45
CA ILE A 662 25.93 -10.90 10.00
C ILE A 662 26.84 -9.79 9.49
N VAL A 663 26.62 -9.32 8.26
CA VAL A 663 27.31 -8.16 7.68
C VAL A 663 26.34 -6.99 7.61
N LYS A 664 26.55 -5.97 8.44
CA LYS A 664 25.80 -4.71 8.39
C LYS A 664 26.61 -3.64 7.63
N PRO A 665 26.16 -3.20 6.45
CA PRO A 665 26.86 -2.17 5.69
C PRO A 665 26.79 -0.79 6.36
N ALA A 666 27.77 0.06 6.07
CA ALA A 666 27.70 1.47 6.44
C ALA A 666 26.73 2.19 5.49
N CYS A 667 25.63 2.70 6.04
CA CYS A 667 24.59 3.42 5.30
C CYS A 667 24.70 4.93 5.55
N ASP A 668 24.15 5.73 4.63
CA ASP A 668 24.07 7.19 4.81
C ASP A 668 23.15 7.61 5.98
N THR A 669 23.14 8.89 6.34
CA THR A 669 22.35 9.44 7.46
C THR A 669 20.84 9.34 7.29
N SER A 670 20.37 8.91 6.11
CA SER A 670 18.96 8.69 5.77
C SER A 670 18.58 7.21 5.75
N GLY A 671 19.52 6.29 5.97
CA GLY A 671 19.29 4.85 6.00
C GLY A 671 18.93 4.25 4.63
N SER A 672 19.03 4.99 3.53
CA SER A 672 18.42 4.62 2.25
C SER A 672 19.39 4.15 1.17
N LYS A 673 20.72 4.26 1.40
CA LYS A 673 21.75 3.81 0.43
C LYS A 673 23.00 3.24 1.08
N MET A 674 23.55 2.19 0.45
CA MET A 674 24.86 1.62 0.76
C MET A 674 25.96 2.56 0.29
N LEU A 675 26.92 2.91 1.16
CA LEU A 675 28.07 3.73 0.77
C LEU A 675 29.05 2.90 -0.06
N ILE A 676 28.86 2.86 -1.39
CA ILE A 676 29.80 2.23 -2.31
C ILE A 676 31.02 3.14 -2.46
N LYS A 677 32.21 2.66 -2.06
CA LYS A 677 33.48 3.26 -2.46
C LYS A 677 33.65 3.12 -3.98
N LYS A 678 33.41 4.20 -4.73
CA LYS A 678 34.00 4.42 -6.05
C LYS A 678 35.13 5.47 -5.90
N PRO A 679 36.32 5.25 -6.49
CA PRO A 679 37.41 6.20 -6.38
C PRO A 679 37.12 7.40 -7.29
N GLU A 680 36.91 8.58 -6.70
CA GLU A 680 37.46 9.84 -7.20
C GLU A 680 37.35 10.96 -6.16
N LEU A 681 38.35 11.84 -6.23
CA LEU A 681 38.83 12.74 -5.19
C LEU A 681 37.89 13.90 -4.83
N ASN A 682 38.05 14.34 -3.57
CA ASN A 682 37.80 15.67 -3.00
C ASN A 682 36.41 16.02 -2.43
N SER A 683 36.18 15.58 -1.17
CA SER A 683 35.83 16.50 -0.07
C SER A 683 36.07 15.81 1.29
N SER A 684 37.12 16.19 2.02
CA SER A 684 37.46 15.62 3.32
C SER A 684 36.54 16.16 4.43
N ASN A 685 35.44 15.44 4.72
CA ASN A 685 34.73 15.61 6.00
C ASN A 685 35.32 14.61 7.01
N TYR A 686 36.10 15.12 7.97
CA TYR A 686 36.65 14.32 9.05
C TYR A 686 35.54 14.04 10.08
N HIS A 687 35.20 12.77 10.29
CA HIS A 687 34.24 12.37 11.32
C HIS A 687 35.00 11.97 12.60
N VAL A 688 34.91 12.82 13.61
CA VAL A 688 35.27 12.49 15.00
C VAL A 688 34.02 11.97 15.71
N ASN A 689 34.03 10.70 16.10
CA ASN A 689 32.96 10.03 16.83
C ASN A 689 33.37 9.78 18.27
N VAL A 690 32.45 9.96 19.21
CA VAL A 690 32.71 9.70 20.62
C VAL A 690 31.58 8.84 21.21
N PHE A 691 31.93 7.66 21.74
CA PHE A 691 30.95 6.66 22.17
C PHE A 691 31.46 5.73 23.28
N PRO A 692 30.58 5.22 24.16
CA PRO A 692 29.17 5.61 24.28
C PRO A 692 29.00 7.04 24.81
N ASN A 693 27.88 7.68 24.45
CA ASN A 693 27.50 8.99 24.98
C ASN A 693 25.96 9.04 25.13
N PRO A 694 25.41 9.00 26.35
CA PRO A 694 26.10 9.06 27.65
C PRO A 694 27.01 7.87 27.95
N THR A 695 28.00 8.05 28.84
CA THR A 695 28.87 7.00 29.37
C THR A 695 28.69 6.82 30.88
N THR A 696 28.81 5.60 31.38
CA THR A 696 28.81 5.30 32.82
C THR A 696 30.21 5.37 33.44
N CYS A 697 31.27 5.16 32.66
CA CYS A 697 32.68 5.27 33.09
C CYS A 697 33.60 5.50 31.87
N ILE A 698 33.55 4.61 30.89
CA ILE A 698 34.54 4.53 29.79
C ILE A 698 33.92 5.04 28.49
N PHE A 699 34.65 5.87 27.75
CA PHE A 699 34.25 6.32 26.41
C PHE A 699 35.44 6.29 25.44
N ASN A 700 35.16 6.16 24.15
CA ASN A 700 36.14 6.07 23.09
C ASN A 700 35.98 7.24 22.14
N VAL A 701 37.09 7.74 21.61
CA VAL A 701 37.15 8.73 20.53
C VAL A 701 37.74 8.05 19.31
N LEU A 702 36.98 8.01 18.22
CA LEU A 702 37.41 7.48 16.93
C LEU A 702 37.53 8.62 15.92
N CYS A 703 38.71 8.75 15.30
CA CYS A 703 38.91 9.57 14.13
C CYS A 703 38.93 8.68 12.89
N SER A 704 38.06 8.97 11.92
CA SER A 704 37.82 8.13 10.72
C SER A 704 38.93 8.16 9.67
N ASP A 705 39.92 9.04 9.81
CA ASP A 705 41.10 9.07 8.94
C ASP A 705 42.35 8.61 9.70
N ILE A 706 42.80 7.39 9.40
CA ILE A 706 43.89 6.69 10.09
C ILE A 706 45.27 7.24 9.66
N SER A 707 45.31 8.12 8.64
CA SER A 707 46.55 8.60 8.02
C SER A 707 47.22 9.81 8.69
N LEU A 708 46.55 10.47 9.66
CA LEU A 708 47.05 11.68 10.30
C LEU A 708 47.12 11.55 11.82
N SER A 709 48.23 11.97 12.41
CA SER A 709 48.35 12.10 13.86
C SER A 709 47.53 13.27 14.40
N TYR A 710 46.86 13.06 15.53
CA TYR A 710 46.07 14.08 16.21
C TYR A 710 46.33 14.09 17.72
N SER A 711 46.00 15.21 18.37
CA SER A 711 45.99 15.33 19.83
C SER A 711 44.56 15.48 20.34
N ILE A 712 44.23 14.76 21.41
CA ILE A 712 42.93 14.83 22.09
C ILE A 712 43.12 15.50 23.45
N GLU A 713 42.29 16.49 23.73
CA GLU A 713 42.16 17.14 25.04
C GLU A 713 40.74 16.92 25.55
N VAL A 714 40.58 16.36 26.75
CA VAL A 714 39.30 16.19 27.42
C VAL A 714 39.28 17.16 28.60
N SER A 715 38.28 18.04 28.68
CA SER A 715 38.15 19.01 29.77
C SER A 715 36.78 18.89 30.48
N ASP A 716 36.72 19.32 31.74
CA ASP A 716 35.45 19.49 32.45
C ASP A 716 34.69 20.76 31.98
N VAL A 717 33.52 21.03 32.57
CA VAL A 717 32.69 22.20 32.21
C VAL A 717 33.31 23.57 32.55
N ILE A 718 34.33 23.61 33.42
CA ILE A 718 35.04 24.84 33.83
C ILE A 718 36.31 25.03 32.99
N GLY A 719 36.68 24.03 32.18
CA GLY A 719 37.83 24.06 31.28
C GLY A 719 39.10 23.43 31.86
N ASN A 720 39.02 22.74 33.01
CA ASN A 720 40.18 22.00 33.52
C ASN A 720 40.43 20.76 32.65
N ILE A 721 41.67 20.58 32.20
CA ILE A 721 42.04 19.44 31.37
C ILE A 721 42.13 18.17 32.24
N VAL A 722 41.28 17.20 31.92
CA VAL A 722 41.18 15.88 32.56
C VAL A 722 42.11 14.87 31.89
N TYR A 723 42.18 14.91 30.55
CA TYR A 723 43.11 14.09 29.76
C TYR A 723 43.72 14.89 28.62
N ASN A 724 44.98 14.64 28.31
CA ASN A 724 45.68 15.23 27.17
C ASN A 724 46.58 14.17 26.53
N VAL A 725 46.21 13.73 25.33
CA VAL A 725 46.95 12.73 24.56
C VAL A 725 47.47 13.40 23.29
N LYS A 726 48.77 13.28 23.02
CA LYS A 726 49.43 13.83 21.82
C LYS A 726 49.84 12.69 20.89
N ASN A 727 49.74 12.94 19.59
CA ASN A 727 50.19 12.02 18.53
C ASN A 727 49.50 10.65 18.56
N SER A 728 48.17 10.64 18.70
CA SER A 728 47.34 9.44 18.59
C SER A 728 46.92 9.18 17.14
N ASN A 729 46.75 7.91 16.79
CA ASN A 729 46.13 7.44 15.54
C ASN A 729 45.03 6.40 15.88
N GLY A 730 43.87 6.45 15.23
CA GLY A 730 42.81 5.43 15.37
C GLY A 730 41.79 5.62 16.52
N LEU A 731 41.57 4.56 17.32
CA LEU A 731 40.63 4.57 18.44
C LEU A 731 41.38 4.87 19.74
N VAL A 732 40.93 5.85 20.52
CA VAL A 732 41.52 6.20 21.82
C VAL A 732 40.47 6.10 22.90
N GLN A 733 40.75 5.34 23.95
CA GLN A 733 39.84 5.13 25.08
C GLN A 733 40.20 6.02 26.27
N PHE A 734 39.18 6.52 26.96
CA PHE A 734 39.27 7.34 28.17
C PHE A 734 38.37 6.77 29.26
N ASP A 735 38.84 6.79 30.51
CA ASP A 735 38.09 6.31 31.68
C ASP A 735 37.81 7.46 32.65
N LEU A 736 36.53 7.80 32.82
CA LEU A 736 36.04 8.81 33.76
C LEU A 736 35.60 8.23 35.10
N SER A 737 35.79 6.93 35.37
CA SER A 737 35.33 6.24 36.60
C SER A 737 35.74 6.93 37.91
N SER A 738 36.88 7.63 37.92
CA SER A 738 37.41 8.38 39.06
C SER A 738 37.08 9.88 39.04
N LYS A 739 36.25 10.34 38.10
CA LYS A 739 35.89 11.75 37.89
C LYS A 739 34.43 11.99 38.26
N PRO A 740 34.05 13.21 38.67
CA PRO A 740 32.66 13.50 39.00
C PRO A 740 31.72 13.28 37.80
N LYS A 741 30.53 12.75 38.07
CA LYS A 741 29.43 12.68 37.09
C LYS A 741 29.10 14.09 36.59
N GLY A 742 28.90 14.26 35.29
CA GLY A 742 28.74 15.58 34.68
C GLY A 742 29.06 15.64 33.18
N ILE A 743 29.18 16.85 32.65
CA ILE A 743 29.47 17.09 31.23
C ILE A 743 30.98 17.29 31.05
N TYR A 744 31.53 16.67 30.01
CA TYR A 744 32.92 16.83 29.59
C TYR A 744 32.98 17.24 28.12
N PHE A 745 34.03 17.95 27.73
CA PHE A 745 34.27 18.38 26.35
C PHE A 745 35.52 17.70 25.81
N VAL A 746 35.39 17.08 24.63
CA VAL A 746 36.50 16.48 23.89
C VAL A 746 36.87 17.41 22.74
N LYS A 747 38.11 17.86 22.74
CA LYS A 747 38.72 18.67 21.70
C LYS A 747 39.78 17.86 20.98
N VAL A 748 39.61 17.65 19.68
CA VAL A 748 40.56 16.93 18.83
C VAL A 748 41.24 17.92 17.89
N LYS A 749 42.57 17.96 17.91
CA LYS A 749 43.39 18.79 17.02
C LYS A 749 44.24 17.92 16.11
N THR A 750 43.98 17.97 14.82
CA THR A 750 44.69 17.20 13.79
C THR A 750 46.00 17.89 13.40
N SER A 751 46.94 17.14 12.81
CA SER A 751 48.23 17.65 12.33
C SER A 751 48.11 18.74 11.25
N ASP A 752 47.00 18.76 10.49
CA ASP A 752 46.62 19.85 9.55
C ASP A 752 46.02 21.09 10.26
N LYS A 753 46.11 21.15 11.60
CA LYS A 753 45.66 22.25 12.48
C LYS A 753 44.14 22.45 12.58
N LYS A 754 43.30 21.56 12.07
CA LYS A 754 41.85 21.61 12.31
C LYS A 754 41.51 21.20 13.75
N ILE A 755 40.42 21.76 14.29
CA ILE A 755 39.96 21.54 15.66
C ILE A 755 38.50 21.09 15.65
N TYR A 756 38.20 19.98 16.32
CA TYR A 756 36.86 19.42 16.46
C TYR A 756 36.46 19.35 17.93
N TYR A 757 35.18 19.63 18.21
CA TYR A 757 34.61 19.59 19.56
C TYR A 757 33.47 18.57 19.64
N ARG A 758 33.41 17.82 20.75
CA ARG A 758 32.33 16.88 21.08
C ARG A 758 31.99 16.96 22.56
N LYS A 759 30.70 16.84 22.89
CA LYS A 759 30.20 16.81 24.27
C LYS A 759 30.05 15.37 24.75
N ILE A 760 30.46 15.07 25.97
CA ILE A 760 30.25 13.79 26.64
C ILE A 760 29.44 13.99 27.92
N ILE A 761 28.47 13.10 28.15
CA ILE A 761 27.66 13.05 29.37
C ILE A 761 28.12 11.84 30.18
N HIS A 762 28.71 12.06 31.36
CA HIS A 762 29.08 11.02 32.31
C HIS A 762 27.99 10.89 33.39
N ASN A 763 27.27 9.76 33.37
CA ASN A 763 26.10 9.48 34.19
C ASN A 763 26.39 8.85 35.55
#